data_AF-A0A1Y1WYR4-F1
#
_entry.id   AF-A0A1Y1WYR4-F1
#
_cell.length_a   1.000
_cell.length_b   1.000
_cell.length_c   1.000
_cell.angle_alpha   90.00
_cell.angle_beta   90.00
_cell.angle_gamma   90.00
#
_symmetry.space_group_name_H-M   'P 1'
#
loop_
_entity.id
_entity.type
_entity.pdbx_description
1 polymer ?
#
loop_
_entity_poly.entity_id
_entity_poly.type
_entity_poly.pdbx_seq_one_letter_code
_entity_poly.pdbx_strand_id
1 'polypeptide(L)'
;WELISRVFTLLIPDLLLKWLGRKDAASRQSLREKITLFLLMLGVSSLFVVWVEIVPYSYCTPKQLYSPEELSGSKYVAINGKIADLSHSTSTVGEEVRRYLGKDVSPMFPSFTLLARTRGATEYPDHEINRCIHNLTKADNWLEKRIFNDPGYRVSNQKLIECPGPADRPMVQPTRASTHCFYNISVRFEVAKATIGDLVFDYSILGSSDTPQLGHMIVNDHLYDVSDLIKYSEADPDARLFPRDVTDLIVQHVGQDATEPFSKLEHSDIYLRCMDKLFYKGTVKEVVYPRCNSFNPILWLTLGLPFMILTTYTVVALLEFPHKGKLMPSSNCIVMVPCYGEDQLTLKLNFDSVARTNLDDSNKLLMVICDGVFTPPGSTVYTHQLVLDVLGFSGPEPELKAYISLGEGNKNVNLAKVYSGFYSCGTHRIAYVVVVKCGNPMEIRYAGNRGKRDSVLIMWNLLEGLLDPHNKLTPLEYELYHHINNVIGMDPRSFQYALVLDADTYVTPGALSKLIDRMDQNQQLMALSGHVKPANPSDSFITMLQVYPFFMTHHFKPAFESMVGGVNFLHGPCTMYRIKFADNKPCVVDTSAIVGFSTPRPNTMHLQNTLLLGEDSFFSIILLKTFPQLRLGFESSAIFYTKLTPIFSVFLGQQGRATSAAFHSHFELARVHRGLIHQVVTGVKLLSHMVMPVFLLYLYYVVIRSVATDELSYLVVGATLLCMLGFNVMILAVRGMFSSVFWLVFALLFSLPFYCFIIPLYSLWHRDDRRWVDTIPTGAKSIRRKHGILDDTS
;
A
#
# COMPACT_ATOMS: atom_id res chain seq x y z
N TRP A 1 -6.60 24.53 7.16
CA TRP A 1 -6.22 23.49 8.15
C TRP A 1 -6.81 23.79 9.52
N GLU A 2 -6.57 24.98 10.07
CA GLU A 2 -7.07 25.36 11.41
C GLU A 2 -8.56 25.12 11.60
N LEU A 3 -9.39 25.52 10.62
CA LEU A 3 -10.83 25.28 10.64
C LEU A 3 -11.15 23.77 10.79
N ILE A 4 -10.51 22.92 10.01
CA ILE A 4 -10.67 21.45 10.09
C ILE A 4 -10.30 20.98 11.49
N SER A 5 -9.17 21.47 12.03
CA SER A 5 -8.74 21.06 13.37
C SER A 5 -9.73 21.45 14.47
N ARG A 6 -10.40 22.60 14.33
CA ARG A 6 -11.43 23.06 15.27
C ARG A 6 -12.71 22.23 15.15
N VAL A 7 -13.10 21.84 13.94
CA VAL A 7 -14.27 20.96 13.71
C VAL A 7 -14.07 19.59 14.36
N PHE A 8 -12.92 18.95 14.16
CA PHE A 8 -12.61 17.65 14.76
C PHE A 8 -12.42 17.71 16.28
N THR A 9 -12.13 18.89 16.84
CA THR A 9 -11.94 19.10 18.29
C THR A 9 -13.03 19.97 18.91
N LEU A 10 -14.22 19.98 18.32
CA LEU A 10 -15.36 20.79 18.79
C LEU A 10 -15.75 20.46 20.24
N LEU A 11 -15.62 19.19 20.64
CA LEU A 11 -15.90 18.70 21.99
C LEU A 11 -14.78 19.02 23.01
N ILE A 12 -13.68 19.63 22.57
CA ILE A 12 -12.53 19.99 23.41
C ILE A 12 -12.51 21.53 23.57
N PRO A 13 -13.17 22.09 24.59
CA PRO A 13 -13.18 23.53 24.82
C PRO A 13 -11.80 24.03 25.27
N ASP A 14 -11.50 25.30 24.99
CA ASP A 14 -10.23 25.93 25.39
C ASP A 14 -10.00 25.92 26.90
N LEU A 15 -11.08 25.89 27.69
CA LEU A 15 -11.03 25.81 29.16
C LEU A 15 -10.36 24.51 29.64
N LEU A 16 -10.70 23.37 29.00
CA LEU A 16 -10.11 22.06 29.32
C LEU A 16 -8.61 22.03 28.98
N LEU A 17 -8.23 22.62 27.84
CA LEU A 17 -6.83 22.70 27.42
C LEU A 17 -5.99 23.59 28.34
N LYS A 18 -6.56 24.69 28.83
CA LYS A 18 -5.93 25.55 29.84
C LYS A 18 -5.76 24.82 31.16
N TRP A 19 -6.77 24.05 31.58
CA TRP A 19 -6.72 23.23 32.79
C TRP A 19 -5.65 22.13 32.71
N LEU A 20 -5.48 21.49 31.54
CA LEU A 20 -4.40 20.54 31.24
C LEU A 20 -3.01 21.18 31.08
N GLY A 21 -2.83 22.44 31.47
CA GLY A 21 -1.52 23.11 31.52
C GLY A 21 -1.04 23.73 30.21
N ARG A 22 -1.87 23.80 29.15
CA ARG A 22 -1.50 24.47 27.88
C ARG A 22 -1.95 25.93 27.85
N LYS A 23 -1.13 26.80 28.45
CA LYS A 23 -1.42 28.25 28.60
C LYS A 23 -1.30 29.04 27.29
N ASP A 24 -0.45 28.63 26.35
CA ASP A 24 -0.20 29.36 25.10
C ASP A 24 -1.18 28.99 23.98
N ALA A 25 -1.64 29.99 23.21
CA ALA A 25 -2.56 29.77 22.09
C ALA A 25 -1.97 28.86 21.00
N ALA A 26 -0.70 29.06 20.65
CA ALA A 26 0.00 28.22 19.66
C ALA A 26 0.15 26.76 20.14
N SER A 27 0.36 26.55 21.44
CA SER A 27 0.43 25.19 22.01
C SER A 27 -0.92 24.49 21.99
N ARG A 28 -2.01 25.20 22.31
CA ARG A 28 -3.38 24.66 22.18
C ARG A 28 -3.71 24.30 20.74
N GLN A 29 -3.36 25.16 19.79
CA GLN A 29 -3.60 24.90 18.36
C GLN A 29 -2.80 23.68 17.86
N SER A 30 -1.53 23.53 18.23
CA SER A 30 -0.73 22.32 17.92
C SER A 30 -1.41 21.04 18.40
N LEU A 31 -1.86 21.04 19.66
CA LEU A 31 -2.54 19.87 20.22
C LEU A 31 -3.85 19.55 19.49
N ARG A 32 -4.64 20.57 19.11
CA ARG A 32 -5.86 20.37 18.31
C ARG A 32 -5.53 19.73 16.96
N GLU A 33 -4.48 20.20 16.29
CA GLU A 33 -4.03 19.64 15.00
C GLU A 33 -3.54 18.20 15.15
N LYS A 34 -2.81 17.87 16.22
CA LYS A 34 -2.38 16.51 16.51
C LYS A 34 -3.54 15.55 16.78
N ILE A 35 -4.51 15.96 17.61
CA ILE A 35 -5.73 15.17 17.86
C ILE A 35 -6.50 14.97 16.56
N THR A 36 -6.61 16.00 15.73
CA THR A 36 -7.28 15.91 14.43
C THR A 36 -6.62 14.88 13.51
N LEU A 37 -5.29 14.88 13.43
CA LEU A 37 -4.56 13.87 12.65
C LEU A 37 -4.78 12.45 13.17
N PHE A 38 -4.76 12.29 14.48
CA PHE A 38 -5.03 10.99 15.11
C PHE A 38 -6.46 10.51 14.83
N LEU A 39 -7.46 11.37 14.99
CA LEU A 39 -8.87 11.05 14.72
C LEU A 39 -9.11 10.77 13.22
N LEU A 40 -8.48 11.52 12.32
CA LEU A 40 -8.55 11.25 10.88
C LEU A 40 -7.95 9.88 10.55
N MET A 41 -6.78 9.58 11.10
CA MET A 41 -6.12 8.30 10.88
C MET A 41 -6.95 7.15 11.45
N LEU A 42 -7.51 7.29 12.65
CA LEU A 42 -8.39 6.30 13.27
C LEU A 42 -9.69 6.13 12.47
N GLY A 43 -10.34 7.23 12.05
CA GLY A 43 -11.58 7.17 11.26
C GLY A 43 -11.39 6.50 9.90
N VAL A 44 -10.31 6.85 9.19
CA VAL A 44 -9.96 6.21 7.91
C VAL A 44 -9.59 4.75 8.10
N SER A 45 -8.89 4.42 9.19
CA SER A 45 -8.56 3.04 9.57
C SER A 45 -9.80 2.21 9.86
N SER A 46 -10.74 2.75 10.64
CA SER A 46 -12.02 2.10 10.91
C SER A 46 -12.83 1.92 9.65
N LEU A 47 -12.89 2.93 8.77
CA LEU A 47 -13.57 2.81 7.48
C LEU A 47 -12.93 1.73 6.59
N PHE A 48 -11.60 1.61 6.60
CA PHE A 48 -10.89 0.55 5.91
C PHE A 48 -11.29 -0.84 6.44
N VAL A 49 -11.33 -1.04 7.75
CA VAL A 49 -11.75 -2.32 8.34
C VAL A 49 -13.22 -2.62 8.02
N VAL A 50 -14.12 -1.64 8.13
CA VAL A 50 -15.52 -1.79 7.72
C VAL A 50 -15.62 -2.20 6.26
N TRP A 51 -14.86 -1.54 5.39
CA TRP A 51 -14.83 -1.82 3.95
C TRP A 51 -14.34 -3.24 3.63
N VAL A 52 -13.32 -3.73 4.33
CA VAL A 52 -12.72 -5.04 4.03
C VAL A 52 -13.41 -6.20 4.75
N GLU A 53 -13.94 -6.01 5.96
CA GLU A 53 -14.55 -7.07 6.76
C GLU A 53 -16.07 -7.05 6.71
N ILE A 54 -16.71 -5.89 6.87
CA ILE A 54 -18.18 -5.82 7.04
C ILE A 54 -18.90 -5.83 5.70
N VAL A 55 -18.41 -5.05 4.73
CA VAL A 55 -19.05 -4.93 3.42
C VAL A 55 -19.16 -6.28 2.68
N PRO A 56 -18.17 -7.18 2.70
CA PRO A 56 -18.32 -8.51 2.08
C PRO A 56 -19.47 -9.34 2.62
N TYR A 57 -19.81 -9.24 3.92
CA TYR A 57 -20.97 -9.95 4.48
C TYR A 57 -22.29 -9.52 3.83
N SER A 58 -22.38 -8.28 3.32
CA SER A 58 -23.58 -7.83 2.60
C SER A 58 -23.78 -8.51 1.24
N TYR A 59 -22.72 -9.08 0.66
CA TYR A 59 -22.79 -9.85 -0.60
C TYR A 59 -22.92 -11.36 -0.38
N CYS A 60 -22.96 -11.80 0.88
CA CYS A 60 -23.08 -13.21 1.22
C CYS A 60 -24.53 -13.64 1.37
N THR A 61 -24.99 -14.61 0.58
CA THR A 61 -26.19 -15.38 0.92
C THR A 61 -25.77 -16.59 1.75
N PRO A 62 -26.02 -16.60 3.07
CA PRO A 62 -25.72 -17.78 3.88
C PRO A 62 -26.56 -18.96 3.39
N LYS A 63 -25.94 -20.13 3.19
CA LYS A 63 -26.71 -21.37 3.04
C LYS A 63 -27.49 -21.59 4.33
N GLN A 64 -28.81 -21.60 4.25
CA GLN A 64 -29.66 -21.85 5.40
C GLN A 64 -29.65 -23.35 5.68
N LEU A 65 -29.43 -23.69 6.95
CA LEU A 65 -29.41 -25.05 7.45
C LEU A 65 -30.64 -25.20 8.33
N TYR A 66 -31.34 -26.33 8.19
CA TYR A 66 -32.56 -26.61 8.93
C TYR A 66 -32.41 -27.92 9.68
N SER A 67 -32.71 -27.93 10.97
CA SER A 67 -32.90 -29.18 11.71
C SER A 67 -34.28 -29.80 11.39
N PRO A 68 -34.51 -31.10 11.66
CA PRO A 68 -35.82 -31.72 11.46
C PRO A 68 -36.91 -31.06 12.32
N GLU A 69 -36.55 -30.55 13.49
CA GLU A 69 -37.45 -29.80 14.38
C GLU A 69 -37.85 -28.46 13.78
N GLU A 70 -36.88 -27.70 13.25
CA GLU A 70 -37.12 -26.43 12.57
C GLU A 70 -37.95 -26.61 11.30
N LEU A 71 -37.71 -27.69 10.55
CA LEU A 71 -38.52 -28.04 9.39
C LEU A 71 -39.99 -28.22 9.78
N SER A 72 -40.27 -28.96 10.86
CA SER A 72 -41.63 -29.29 11.30
C SER A 72 -42.52 -28.07 11.60
N GLY A 73 -41.92 -26.96 12.03
CA GLY A 73 -42.60 -25.69 12.28
C GLY A 73 -42.59 -24.72 11.09
N SER A 74 -42.01 -25.11 9.94
CA SER A 74 -41.80 -24.23 8.80
C SER A 74 -42.83 -24.42 7.68
N LYS A 75 -42.84 -23.49 6.72
CA LYS A 75 -43.60 -23.58 5.47
C LYS A 75 -42.85 -24.32 4.35
N TYR A 76 -41.73 -24.96 4.67
CA TYR A 76 -40.85 -25.61 3.70
C TYR A 76 -41.03 -27.13 3.74
N VAL A 77 -40.48 -27.83 2.76
CA VAL A 77 -40.47 -29.30 2.72
C VAL A 77 -39.05 -29.81 2.51
N ALA A 78 -38.75 -31.00 3.01
CA ALA A 78 -37.52 -31.70 2.66
C ALA A 78 -37.74 -32.64 1.46
N ILE A 79 -36.85 -32.57 0.48
CA ILE A 79 -36.81 -33.43 -0.69
C ILE A 79 -35.38 -33.94 -0.87
N ASN A 80 -35.16 -35.23 -0.67
CA ASN A 80 -33.87 -35.92 -0.75
C ASN A 80 -32.75 -35.14 -0.05
N GLY A 81 -32.96 -34.79 1.23
CA GLY A 81 -32.01 -34.06 2.06
C GLY A 81 -31.83 -32.57 1.78
N LYS A 82 -32.59 -32.00 0.83
CA LYS A 82 -32.61 -30.56 0.52
C LYS A 82 -33.92 -29.93 1.00
N ILE A 83 -33.86 -28.69 1.47
CA ILE A 83 -35.04 -27.91 1.85
C ILE A 83 -35.49 -27.06 0.68
N ALA A 84 -36.76 -27.17 0.30
CA ALA A 84 -37.35 -26.42 -0.80
C ALA A 84 -38.55 -25.56 -0.35
N ASP A 85 -38.62 -24.32 -0.85
CA ASP A 85 -39.80 -23.45 -0.73
C ASP A 85 -40.72 -23.62 -1.95
N LEU A 86 -41.69 -24.51 -1.83
CA LEU A 86 -42.75 -24.71 -2.81
C LEU A 86 -44.09 -24.10 -2.38
N SER A 87 -44.11 -23.32 -1.29
CA SER A 87 -45.35 -22.79 -0.69
C SER A 87 -46.15 -21.92 -1.68
N HIS A 88 -45.44 -21.16 -2.51
CA HIS A 88 -46.00 -20.25 -3.53
C HIS A 88 -46.04 -20.84 -4.95
N SER A 89 -45.61 -22.09 -5.17
CA SER A 89 -45.61 -22.67 -6.52
C SER A 89 -47.03 -22.98 -7.00
N THR A 90 -47.38 -22.57 -8.21
CA THR A 90 -48.65 -22.88 -8.88
C THR A 90 -48.57 -24.12 -9.77
N SER A 91 -47.46 -24.87 -9.71
CA SER A 91 -47.30 -26.12 -10.44
C SER A 91 -48.11 -27.24 -9.78
N THR A 92 -48.36 -28.31 -10.52
CA THR A 92 -48.98 -29.54 -9.98
C THR A 92 -48.18 -30.12 -8.82
N VAL A 93 -46.85 -29.97 -8.86
CA VAL A 93 -45.93 -30.38 -7.80
C VAL A 93 -46.15 -29.53 -6.55
N GLY A 94 -46.20 -28.21 -6.71
CA GLY A 94 -46.45 -27.27 -5.62
C GLY A 94 -47.79 -27.49 -4.94
N GLU A 95 -48.85 -27.76 -5.70
CA GLU A 95 -50.19 -28.00 -5.15
C GLU A 95 -50.30 -29.26 -4.29
N GLU A 96 -49.63 -30.36 -4.70
CA GLU A 96 -49.63 -31.60 -3.93
C GLU A 96 -48.71 -31.52 -2.71
N VAL A 97 -47.50 -30.97 -2.88
CA VAL A 97 -46.51 -30.85 -1.82
C VAL A 97 -46.99 -29.89 -0.71
N ARG A 98 -47.81 -28.89 -1.03
CA ARG A 98 -48.39 -27.96 -0.04
C ARG A 98 -49.24 -28.66 1.02
N ARG A 99 -49.72 -29.88 0.79
CA ARG A 99 -50.45 -30.67 1.80
C ARG A 99 -49.54 -31.23 2.89
N TYR A 100 -48.22 -31.18 2.69
CA TYR A 100 -47.21 -31.79 3.53
C TYR A 100 -46.12 -30.79 3.97
N LEU A 101 -46.47 -29.51 4.11
CA LEU A 101 -45.54 -28.51 4.66
C LEU A 101 -45.01 -28.96 6.02
N GLY A 102 -43.72 -28.70 6.24
CA GLY A 102 -42.97 -29.12 7.42
C GLY A 102 -42.68 -30.61 7.50
N LYS A 103 -42.88 -31.37 6.41
CA LYS A 103 -42.54 -32.80 6.35
C LYS A 103 -41.47 -33.10 5.30
N ASP A 104 -40.85 -34.26 5.48
CA ASP A 104 -40.01 -34.88 4.47
C ASP A 104 -40.90 -35.57 3.42
N VAL A 105 -40.90 -35.03 2.20
CA VAL A 105 -41.67 -35.54 1.07
C VAL A 105 -40.78 -36.30 0.07
N SER A 106 -39.55 -36.64 0.44
CA SER A 106 -38.63 -37.48 -0.36
C SER A 106 -39.27 -38.73 -0.97
N PRO A 107 -40.21 -39.45 -0.29
CA PRO A 107 -40.87 -40.61 -0.89
C PRO A 107 -41.69 -40.31 -2.16
N MET A 108 -42.14 -39.06 -2.35
CA MET A 108 -42.83 -38.60 -3.57
C MET A 108 -41.84 -38.31 -4.71
N PHE A 109 -40.55 -38.18 -4.42
CA PHE A 109 -39.47 -37.85 -5.37
C PHE A 109 -38.39 -38.94 -5.41
N PRO A 110 -38.74 -40.16 -5.87
CA PRO A 110 -37.86 -41.32 -5.79
C PRO A 110 -36.57 -41.12 -6.61
N SER A 111 -35.43 -40.97 -5.92
CA SER A 111 -34.10 -40.77 -6.51
C SER A 111 -33.67 -41.91 -7.44
N PHE A 112 -34.04 -43.15 -7.10
CA PHE A 112 -33.70 -44.36 -7.85
C PHE A 112 -34.22 -44.39 -9.29
N THR A 113 -35.20 -43.54 -9.62
CA THR A 113 -35.67 -43.38 -11.00
C THR A 113 -34.59 -42.83 -11.93
N LEU A 114 -33.49 -42.29 -11.40
CA LEU A 114 -32.27 -41.99 -12.17
C LEU A 114 -31.64 -43.22 -12.85
N LEU A 115 -31.90 -44.42 -12.31
CA LEU A 115 -31.45 -45.69 -12.86
C LEU A 115 -32.42 -46.22 -13.93
N ALA A 116 -33.55 -45.55 -14.18
CA ALA A 116 -34.48 -45.97 -15.22
C ALA A 116 -33.94 -45.58 -16.60
N ARG A 117 -33.86 -46.56 -17.50
CA ARG A 117 -33.44 -46.38 -18.90
C ARG A 117 -34.47 -46.99 -19.87
N THR A 118 -34.49 -46.52 -21.10
CA THR A 118 -35.33 -47.11 -22.15
C THR A 118 -34.80 -48.49 -22.55
N ARG A 119 -35.70 -49.40 -22.92
CA ARG A 119 -35.34 -50.77 -23.29
C ARG A 119 -34.39 -50.76 -24.50
N GLY A 120 -33.16 -51.24 -24.31
CA GLY A 120 -32.12 -51.27 -25.34
C GLY A 120 -31.15 -50.08 -25.34
N ALA A 121 -31.33 -49.06 -24.49
CA ALA A 121 -30.37 -47.98 -24.33
C ALA A 121 -29.09 -48.45 -23.64
N THR A 122 -27.91 -48.13 -24.16
CA THR A 122 -26.62 -48.56 -23.58
C THR A 122 -26.09 -47.63 -22.50
N GLU A 123 -26.79 -46.55 -22.16
CA GLU A 123 -26.35 -45.53 -21.21
C GLU A 123 -27.53 -44.95 -20.42
N TYR A 124 -27.26 -44.41 -19.23
CA TYR A 124 -28.23 -43.65 -18.45
C TYR A 124 -28.34 -42.19 -18.94
N PRO A 125 -29.51 -41.55 -18.82
CA PRO A 125 -29.66 -40.12 -19.12
C PRO A 125 -28.75 -39.21 -18.28
N ASP A 126 -28.36 -39.66 -17.09
CA ASP A 126 -27.46 -38.94 -16.20
C ASP A 126 -26.01 -39.42 -16.39
N HIS A 127 -25.15 -38.51 -16.84
CA HIS A 127 -23.74 -38.80 -17.12
C HIS A 127 -22.97 -39.28 -15.89
N GLU A 128 -23.30 -38.80 -14.68
CA GLU A 128 -22.56 -39.19 -13.47
C GLU A 128 -22.91 -40.61 -13.05
N ILE A 129 -24.19 -40.97 -13.14
CA ILE A 129 -24.67 -42.34 -12.92
C ILE A 129 -24.00 -43.32 -13.90
N ASN A 130 -23.83 -42.91 -15.17
CA ASN A 130 -23.16 -43.72 -16.18
C ASN A 130 -21.66 -43.97 -15.88
N ARG A 131 -21.01 -43.11 -15.07
CA ARG A 131 -19.59 -43.27 -14.71
C ARG A 131 -19.35 -44.22 -13.54
N CYS A 132 -20.30 -44.33 -12.61
CA CYS A 132 -20.13 -45.17 -11.41
C CYS A 132 -20.74 -46.57 -11.55
N ILE A 133 -21.65 -46.78 -12.51
CA ILE A 133 -22.28 -48.07 -12.76
C ILE A 133 -21.57 -48.76 -13.93
N HIS A 134 -20.80 -49.78 -13.62
CA HIS A 134 -20.06 -50.56 -14.63
C HIS A 134 -20.89 -51.67 -15.29
N ASN A 135 -21.92 -52.17 -14.60
CA ASN A 135 -22.74 -53.29 -15.08
C ASN A 135 -24.22 -52.92 -15.10
N LEU A 136 -24.69 -52.48 -16.26
CA LEU A 136 -26.09 -52.05 -16.49
C LEU A 136 -27.10 -53.15 -16.17
N THR A 137 -26.77 -54.41 -16.45
CA THR A 137 -27.67 -55.55 -16.18
C THR A 137 -27.88 -55.74 -14.68
N LYS A 138 -26.82 -55.60 -13.87
CA LYS A 138 -26.93 -55.70 -12.40
C LYS A 138 -27.71 -54.54 -11.80
N ALA A 139 -27.52 -53.33 -12.32
CA ALA A 139 -28.26 -52.15 -11.90
C ALA A 139 -29.76 -52.23 -12.27
N ASP A 140 -30.09 -52.78 -13.45
CA ASP A 140 -31.47 -53.05 -13.83
C ASP A 140 -32.12 -54.10 -12.92
N ASN A 141 -31.41 -55.19 -12.60
CA ASN A 141 -31.87 -56.21 -11.66
C ASN A 141 -32.12 -55.63 -10.26
N TRP A 142 -31.24 -54.73 -9.80
CA TRP A 142 -31.42 -54.03 -8.52
C TRP A 142 -32.66 -53.12 -8.55
N LEU A 143 -32.82 -52.34 -9.61
CA LEU A 143 -33.97 -51.43 -9.79
C LEU A 143 -35.29 -52.21 -9.85
N GLU A 144 -35.32 -53.31 -10.60
CA GLU A 144 -36.48 -54.19 -10.74
C GLU A 144 -36.89 -54.75 -9.37
N LYS A 145 -35.92 -55.28 -8.60
CA LYS A 145 -36.19 -55.81 -7.26
C LYS A 145 -36.69 -54.78 -6.29
N ARG A 146 -36.15 -53.55 -6.32
CA ARG A 146 -36.62 -52.47 -5.44
C ARG A 146 -38.08 -52.13 -5.74
N ILE A 147 -38.39 -51.90 -7.02
CA ILE A 147 -39.73 -51.51 -7.47
C ILE A 147 -40.78 -52.58 -7.16
N PHE A 148 -40.48 -53.87 -7.35
CA PHE A 148 -41.46 -54.95 -7.16
C PHE A 148 -41.60 -55.42 -5.70
N ASN A 149 -40.58 -55.24 -4.86
CA ASN A 149 -40.60 -55.74 -3.48
C ASN A 149 -40.90 -54.68 -2.42
N ASP A 150 -40.80 -53.38 -2.74
CA ASP A 150 -41.13 -52.33 -1.78
C ASP A 150 -42.65 -52.05 -1.72
N PRO A 151 -43.29 -52.19 -0.54
CA PRO A 151 -44.71 -51.91 -0.39
C PRO A 151 -44.96 -50.40 -0.49
N GLY A 152 -45.67 -49.96 -1.53
CA GLY A 152 -46.12 -48.57 -1.67
C GLY A 152 -45.92 -47.96 -3.06
N TYR A 153 -45.07 -48.56 -3.89
CA TYR A 153 -44.89 -48.14 -5.28
C TYR A 153 -45.78 -48.96 -6.23
N ARG A 154 -46.49 -48.28 -7.13
CA ARG A 154 -47.30 -48.96 -8.16
C ARG A 154 -46.83 -48.58 -9.56
N VAL A 155 -46.47 -49.60 -10.33
CA VAL A 155 -46.08 -49.46 -11.73
C VAL A 155 -47.21 -49.93 -12.64
N SER A 156 -47.52 -49.14 -13.66
CA SER A 156 -48.38 -49.54 -14.77
C SER A 156 -47.82 -49.00 -16.07
N ASN A 157 -47.86 -49.81 -17.13
CA ASN A 157 -47.26 -49.49 -18.43
C ASN A 157 -45.79 -49.01 -18.35
N GLN A 158 -44.98 -49.66 -17.52
CA GLN A 158 -43.56 -49.32 -17.29
C GLN A 158 -43.32 -47.89 -16.77
N LYS A 159 -44.36 -47.25 -16.21
CA LYS A 159 -44.26 -45.96 -15.52
C LYS A 159 -44.68 -46.11 -14.07
N LEU A 160 -43.94 -45.43 -13.21
CA LEU A 160 -44.29 -45.31 -11.80
C LEU A 160 -45.46 -44.33 -11.68
N ILE A 161 -46.60 -44.78 -11.16
CA ILE A 161 -47.84 -43.99 -11.09
C ILE A 161 -48.12 -43.53 -9.65
N GLU A 162 -48.08 -44.47 -8.70
CA GLU A 162 -48.38 -44.20 -7.30
C GLU A 162 -47.12 -44.36 -6.45
N CYS A 163 -46.85 -43.36 -5.60
CA CYS A 163 -45.75 -43.31 -4.65
C CYS A 163 -46.31 -43.24 -3.22
N PRO A 164 -45.56 -43.75 -2.23
CA PRO A 164 -45.93 -43.69 -0.82
C PRO A 164 -46.00 -42.23 -0.34
N GLY A 165 -47.01 -41.93 0.48
CA GLY A 165 -47.17 -40.61 1.07
C GLY A 165 -46.23 -40.41 2.27
N PRO A 166 -45.94 -39.14 2.67
CA PRO A 166 -45.06 -38.81 3.80
C PRO A 166 -45.48 -39.33 5.19
N ALA A 167 -46.67 -39.92 5.32
CA ALA A 167 -47.26 -40.37 6.59
C ALA A 167 -47.17 -41.89 6.82
N ASP A 168 -46.76 -42.68 5.83
CA ASP A 168 -46.67 -44.13 5.96
C ASP A 168 -45.29 -44.54 6.50
N ARG A 169 -45.19 -44.75 7.83
CA ARG A 169 -44.07 -45.52 8.41
C ARG A 169 -44.26 -47.01 8.13
N PRO A 170 -43.19 -47.79 7.89
CA PRO A 170 -43.29 -49.17 7.41
C PRO A 170 -43.79 -50.23 8.41
N MET A 171 -44.38 -49.85 9.57
CA MET A 171 -44.69 -50.83 10.62
C MET A 171 -46.13 -50.81 11.20
N VAL A 172 -47.03 -49.97 10.70
CA VAL A 172 -48.43 -50.02 11.14
C VAL A 172 -49.34 -49.90 9.91
N GLN A 173 -50.25 -50.86 9.76
CA GLN A 173 -51.22 -51.06 8.67
C GLN A 173 -51.40 -49.87 7.70
N PRO A 174 -51.16 -50.06 6.39
CA PRO A 174 -51.15 -48.95 5.44
C PRO A 174 -52.56 -48.42 5.22
N THR A 175 -52.86 -47.26 5.79
CA THR A 175 -53.93 -46.42 5.27
C THR A 175 -53.47 -45.92 3.89
N ARG A 176 -53.90 -46.61 2.83
CA ARG A 176 -53.59 -46.28 1.42
C ARG A 176 -53.87 -44.80 1.09
N ALA A 177 -52.86 -43.95 1.28
CA ALA A 177 -52.81 -42.62 0.69
C ALA A 177 -51.76 -42.67 -0.43
N SER A 178 -52.15 -43.22 -1.59
CA SER A 178 -51.28 -43.18 -2.76
C SER A 178 -51.19 -41.75 -3.29
N THR A 179 -49.95 -41.28 -3.49
CA THR A 179 -49.63 -39.94 -4.01
C THR A 179 -49.00 -40.03 -5.39
N HIS A 180 -48.96 -38.93 -6.15
CA HIS A 180 -48.30 -38.93 -7.46
C HIS A 180 -46.77 -38.95 -7.32
N CYS A 181 -46.12 -39.72 -8.19
CA CYS A 181 -44.68 -39.80 -8.26
C CYS A 181 -44.09 -38.68 -9.12
N PHE A 182 -43.14 -37.94 -8.56
CA PHE A 182 -42.46 -36.83 -9.21
C PHE A 182 -41.01 -37.18 -9.55
N TYR A 183 -40.77 -37.63 -10.79
CA TYR A 183 -39.44 -38.02 -11.26
C TYR A 183 -39.06 -37.46 -12.63
N ASN A 184 -39.94 -36.68 -13.26
CA ASN A 184 -39.67 -36.03 -14.55
C ASN A 184 -38.57 -34.96 -14.41
N ILE A 185 -37.78 -34.78 -15.47
CA ILE A 185 -36.68 -33.80 -15.52
C ILE A 185 -37.15 -32.38 -15.22
N SER A 186 -38.31 -31.97 -15.75
CA SER A 186 -38.89 -30.64 -15.49
C SER A 186 -39.18 -30.39 -14.02
N VAL A 187 -39.67 -31.41 -13.31
CA VAL A 187 -39.99 -31.34 -11.89
C VAL A 187 -38.72 -31.25 -11.05
N ARG A 188 -37.68 -32.02 -11.41
CA ARG A 188 -36.38 -31.93 -10.74
C ARG A 188 -35.74 -30.55 -10.91
N PHE A 189 -35.88 -29.94 -12.08
CA PHE A 189 -35.42 -28.57 -12.32
C PHE A 189 -36.19 -27.54 -11.49
N GLU A 190 -37.51 -27.71 -11.35
CA GLU A 190 -38.35 -26.87 -10.50
C GLU A 190 -37.93 -26.96 -9.02
N VAL A 191 -37.76 -28.18 -8.50
CA VAL A 191 -37.32 -28.42 -7.12
C VAL A 191 -35.92 -27.86 -6.88
N ALA A 192 -34.99 -28.05 -7.81
CA ALA A 192 -33.64 -27.49 -7.72
C ALA A 192 -33.66 -25.95 -7.64
N LYS A 193 -34.55 -25.29 -8.40
CA LYS A 193 -34.73 -23.84 -8.35
C LYS A 193 -35.39 -23.37 -7.04
N ALA A 194 -36.25 -24.19 -6.45
CA ALA A 194 -36.94 -23.91 -5.19
C ALA A 194 -36.11 -24.24 -3.94
N THR A 195 -34.91 -24.83 -4.09
CA THR A 195 -34.07 -25.25 -2.97
C THR A 195 -33.44 -24.04 -2.28
N ILE A 196 -33.63 -23.93 -0.96
CA ILE A 196 -33.15 -22.82 -0.11
C ILE A 196 -32.06 -23.23 0.88
N GLY A 197 -31.90 -24.54 1.14
CA GLY A 197 -31.01 -25.03 2.19
C GLY A 197 -30.84 -26.54 2.20
N ASP A 198 -30.04 -27.02 3.15
CA ASP A 198 -29.78 -28.44 3.39
C ASP A 198 -30.39 -28.87 4.72
N LEU A 199 -30.90 -30.10 4.78
CA LEU A 199 -31.39 -30.70 6.03
C LEU A 199 -30.21 -31.21 6.85
N VAL A 200 -30.13 -30.79 8.11
CA VAL A 200 -29.04 -31.11 9.02
C VAL A 200 -29.48 -32.11 10.07
N PHE A 201 -28.61 -33.07 10.38
CA PHE A 201 -28.81 -34.04 11.45
C PHE A 201 -27.66 -33.98 12.46
N ASP A 202 -27.94 -34.36 13.69
CA ASP A 202 -26.91 -34.59 14.70
C ASP A 202 -26.27 -35.97 14.51
N TYR A 203 -25.02 -36.13 14.97
CA TYR A 203 -24.30 -37.41 14.93
C TYR A 203 -25.03 -38.54 15.69
N SER A 204 -25.97 -38.21 16.58
CA SER A 204 -26.84 -39.18 17.27
C SER A 204 -27.68 -40.04 16.31
N ILE A 205 -27.85 -39.63 15.05
CA ILE A 205 -28.58 -40.41 14.03
C ILE A 205 -27.89 -41.71 13.63
N LEU A 206 -26.58 -41.86 13.90
CA LEU A 206 -25.81 -43.08 13.64
C LEU A 206 -26.08 -44.22 14.63
N GLY A 207 -26.89 -43.99 15.69
CA GLY A 207 -27.47 -45.08 16.47
C GLY A 207 -27.95 -44.69 17.88
N SER A 208 -29.24 -44.94 18.15
CA SER A 208 -29.75 -45.33 19.48
C SER A 208 -30.20 -46.80 19.40
N SER A 209 -29.76 -47.62 20.35
CA SER A 209 -29.84 -49.10 20.37
C SER A 209 -31.24 -49.77 20.23
N ASP A 210 -32.31 -49.02 19.99
CA ASP A 210 -33.69 -49.56 20.00
C ASP A 210 -34.30 -49.84 18.61
N THR A 211 -33.62 -49.55 17.49
CA THR A 211 -34.11 -49.95 16.14
C THR A 211 -32.98 -50.39 15.20
N PRO A 212 -32.63 -51.68 15.13
CA PRO A 212 -31.55 -52.18 14.27
C PRO A 212 -31.99 -52.35 12.79
N GLN A 213 -32.63 -51.34 12.18
CA GLN A 213 -33.14 -51.45 10.79
C GLN A 213 -32.88 -50.25 9.86
N LEU A 214 -32.15 -49.21 10.27
CA LEU A 214 -31.85 -48.06 9.40
C LEU A 214 -30.37 -48.05 9.00
N GLY A 215 -30.09 -48.29 7.71
CA GLY A 215 -28.76 -48.28 7.15
C GLY A 215 -28.29 -46.86 6.84
N HIS A 216 -27.94 -46.07 7.87
CA HIS A 216 -27.34 -44.75 7.69
C HIS A 216 -25.81 -44.81 7.69
N MET A 217 -25.15 -43.94 6.93
CA MET A 217 -23.70 -43.83 6.90
C MET A 217 -23.29 -42.37 6.66
N ILE A 218 -22.21 -41.91 7.29
CA ILE A 218 -21.65 -40.57 7.04
C ILE A 218 -20.39 -40.68 6.19
N VAL A 219 -20.25 -39.84 5.17
CA VAL A 219 -18.97 -39.65 4.44
C VAL A 219 -18.84 -38.17 4.10
N ASN A 220 -17.71 -37.52 4.44
CA ASN A 220 -17.45 -36.11 4.16
C ASN A 220 -18.59 -35.18 4.62
N ASP A 221 -19.07 -35.37 5.86
CA ASP A 221 -20.21 -34.63 6.45
C ASP A 221 -21.56 -34.82 5.74
N HIS A 222 -21.66 -35.69 4.73
CA HIS A 222 -22.92 -36.06 4.08
C HIS A 222 -23.51 -37.31 4.74
N LEU A 223 -24.79 -37.26 5.07
CA LEU A 223 -25.57 -38.39 5.57
C LEU A 223 -26.21 -39.13 4.39
N TYR A 224 -25.96 -40.44 4.29
CA TYR A 224 -26.56 -41.30 3.28
C TYR A 224 -27.51 -42.33 3.90
N ASP A 225 -28.62 -42.58 3.22
CA ASP A 225 -29.53 -43.71 3.49
C ASP A 225 -29.24 -44.87 2.54
N VAL A 226 -28.42 -45.81 3.01
CA VAL A 226 -28.00 -47.00 2.25
C VAL A 226 -28.86 -48.22 2.54
N SER A 227 -29.97 -48.08 3.28
CA SER A 227 -30.86 -49.18 3.68
C SER A 227 -31.29 -50.05 2.49
N ASP A 228 -31.78 -49.41 1.43
CA ASP A 228 -32.26 -50.12 0.22
C ASP A 228 -31.10 -50.68 -0.62
N LEU A 229 -29.95 -50.00 -0.61
CA LEU A 229 -28.75 -50.49 -1.30
C LEU A 229 -28.32 -51.84 -0.73
N ILE A 230 -28.25 -51.95 0.60
CA ILE A 230 -27.85 -53.15 1.32
C ILE A 230 -28.90 -54.25 1.12
N LYS A 231 -30.17 -53.94 1.39
CA LYS A 231 -31.31 -54.87 1.29
C LYS A 231 -31.33 -55.67 -0.01
N TYR A 232 -31.05 -55.02 -1.15
CA TYR A 232 -31.13 -55.66 -2.47
C TYR A 232 -29.77 -56.10 -3.04
N SER A 233 -28.66 -55.42 -2.72
CA SER A 233 -27.33 -55.76 -3.26
C SER A 233 -26.64 -56.88 -2.47
N GLU A 234 -26.95 -57.03 -1.18
CA GLU A 234 -26.40 -58.11 -0.36
C GLU A 234 -27.15 -59.43 -0.60
N ALA A 235 -28.48 -59.35 -0.75
CA ALA A 235 -29.34 -60.51 -0.94
C ALA A 235 -29.12 -61.24 -2.28
N ASP A 236 -28.57 -60.57 -3.31
CA ASP A 236 -28.26 -61.19 -4.61
C ASP A 236 -27.01 -60.58 -5.28
N PRO A 237 -25.96 -61.39 -5.50
CA PRO A 237 -24.77 -60.99 -6.27
C PRO A 237 -25.05 -60.46 -7.69
N ASP A 238 -26.17 -60.85 -8.31
CA ASP A 238 -26.61 -60.41 -9.64
C ASP A 238 -27.39 -59.09 -9.62
N ALA A 239 -27.63 -58.53 -8.43
CA ALA A 239 -28.27 -57.22 -8.22
C ALA A 239 -27.33 -56.20 -7.53
N ARG A 240 -26.00 -56.37 -7.62
CA ARG A 240 -25.05 -55.40 -7.04
C ARG A 240 -24.95 -54.13 -7.89
N LEU A 241 -25.33 -52.99 -7.30
CA LEU A 241 -25.33 -51.69 -7.95
C LEU A 241 -23.91 -51.15 -8.18
N PHE A 242 -23.04 -51.24 -7.16
CA PHE A 242 -21.65 -50.82 -7.24
C PHE A 242 -20.70 -52.03 -7.35
N PRO A 243 -19.43 -51.79 -7.75
CA PRO A 243 -18.36 -52.79 -7.62
C PRO A 243 -18.27 -53.40 -6.21
N ARG A 244 -17.67 -54.59 -6.14
CA ARG A 244 -17.66 -55.40 -4.91
C ARG A 244 -16.91 -54.71 -3.78
N ASP A 245 -15.74 -54.16 -4.06
CA ASP A 245 -14.92 -53.36 -3.16
C ASP A 245 -15.69 -52.18 -2.55
N VAL A 246 -16.45 -51.45 -3.37
CA VAL A 246 -17.29 -50.32 -2.91
C VAL A 246 -18.46 -50.82 -2.05
N THR A 247 -19.14 -51.86 -2.50
CA THR A 247 -20.32 -52.41 -1.81
C THR A 247 -19.93 -53.01 -0.45
N ASP A 248 -18.84 -53.78 -0.41
CA ASP A 248 -18.31 -54.38 0.82
C ASP A 248 -17.87 -53.28 1.81
N LEU A 249 -17.27 -52.17 1.31
CA LEU A 249 -16.89 -51.02 2.14
C LEU A 249 -18.12 -50.33 2.77
N ILE A 250 -19.19 -50.13 1.99
CA ILE A 250 -20.45 -49.54 2.47
C ILE A 250 -21.07 -50.42 3.56
N VAL A 251 -21.18 -51.72 3.32
CA VAL A 251 -21.79 -52.68 4.26
C VAL A 251 -21.00 -52.74 5.58
N GLN A 252 -19.67 -52.65 5.54
CA GLN A 252 -18.82 -52.70 6.73
C GLN A 252 -18.94 -51.47 7.64
N HIS A 253 -19.28 -50.30 7.08
CA HIS A 253 -19.28 -49.03 7.81
C HIS A 253 -20.67 -48.41 7.99
N VAL A 254 -21.73 -49.22 7.84
CA VAL A 254 -23.09 -48.81 8.17
C VAL A 254 -23.18 -48.47 9.66
N GLY A 255 -23.82 -47.35 9.99
CA GLY A 255 -23.91 -46.83 11.35
C GLY A 255 -22.64 -46.14 11.83
N GLN A 256 -21.66 -45.91 10.96
CA GLN A 256 -20.40 -45.27 11.29
C GLN A 256 -20.07 -44.12 10.33
N ASP A 257 -19.05 -43.33 10.70
CA ASP A 257 -18.41 -42.38 9.80
C ASP A 257 -17.38 -43.12 8.94
N ALA A 258 -17.67 -43.23 7.64
CA ALA A 258 -16.85 -43.92 6.66
C ALA A 258 -15.95 -42.95 5.86
N THR A 259 -15.75 -41.72 6.33
CA THR A 259 -14.91 -40.70 5.66
C THR A 259 -13.47 -41.18 5.40
N GLU A 260 -12.78 -41.70 6.42
CA GLU A 260 -11.41 -42.18 6.25
C GLU A 260 -11.32 -43.43 5.34
N PRO A 261 -12.15 -44.48 5.52
CA PRO A 261 -12.17 -45.63 4.61
C PRO A 261 -12.42 -45.27 3.13
N PHE A 262 -13.37 -44.36 2.85
CA PHE A 262 -13.67 -43.92 1.48
C PHE A 262 -12.52 -43.09 0.86
N SER A 263 -11.74 -42.36 1.66
CA SER A 263 -10.59 -41.60 1.15
C SER A 263 -9.48 -42.48 0.57
N LYS A 264 -9.42 -43.76 1.01
CA LYS A 264 -8.42 -44.74 0.56
C LYS A 264 -8.83 -45.51 -0.70
N LEU A 265 -10.08 -45.34 -1.15
CA LEU A 265 -10.62 -46.01 -2.32
C LEU A 265 -10.20 -45.30 -3.62
N GLU A 266 -9.77 -46.07 -4.61
CA GLU A 266 -9.44 -45.53 -5.93
C GLU A 266 -10.70 -44.99 -6.62
N HIS A 267 -10.65 -43.78 -7.17
CA HIS A 267 -11.80 -43.10 -7.79
C HIS A 267 -13.01 -42.87 -6.85
N SER A 268 -12.79 -42.70 -5.55
CA SER A 268 -13.83 -42.44 -4.55
C SER A 268 -14.79 -41.30 -4.94
N ASP A 269 -14.30 -40.21 -5.55
CA ASP A 269 -15.08 -39.07 -6.03
C ASP A 269 -16.17 -39.44 -7.06
N ILE A 270 -15.99 -40.51 -7.83
CA ILE A 270 -16.98 -40.97 -8.83
C ILE A 270 -18.15 -41.64 -8.11
N TYR A 271 -17.86 -42.52 -7.15
CA TYR A 271 -18.87 -43.23 -6.38
C TYR A 271 -19.62 -42.29 -5.44
N LEU A 272 -18.93 -41.35 -4.79
CA LEU A 272 -19.55 -40.36 -3.91
C LEU A 272 -20.55 -39.46 -4.65
N ARG A 273 -20.25 -39.02 -5.89
CA ARG A 273 -21.22 -38.27 -6.70
C ARG A 273 -22.48 -39.07 -7.05
N CYS A 274 -22.36 -40.38 -7.22
CA CYS A 274 -23.53 -41.25 -7.42
C CYS A 274 -24.30 -41.49 -6.12
N MET A 275 -23.60 -41.65 -5.02
CA MET A 275 -24.17 -41.72 -3.68
C MET A 275 -24.98 -40.45 -3.37
N ASP A 276 -24.42 -39.27 -3.70
CA ASP A 276 -25.09 -37.97 -3.54
C ASP A 276 -26.40 -37.87 -4.34
N LYS A 277 -26.47 -38.52 -5.50
CA LYS A 277 -27.67 -38.52 -6.34
C LYS A 277 -28.73 -39.54 -5.93
N LEU A 278 -28.30 -40.71 -5.45
CA LEU A 278 -29.19 -41.84 -5.22
C LEU A 278 -29.62 -42.00 -3.76
N PHE A 279 -28.76 -41.67 -2.80
CA PHE A 279 -28.92 -42.06 -1.40
C PHE A 279 -28.69 -40.90 -0.41
N TYR A 280 -28.52 -39.67 -0.88
CA TYR A 280 -28.32 -38.52 -0.01
C TYR A 280 -29.55 -38.19 0.85
N LYS A 281 -29.34 -38.05 2.15
CA LYS A 281 -30.38 -37.78 3.15
C LYS A 281 -30.23 -36.42 3.84
N GLY A 282 -29.02 -35.87 3.90
CA GLY A 282 -28.75 -34.59 4.54
C GLY A 282 -27.27 -34.39 4.86
N THR A 283 -26.95 -33.46 5.75
CA THR A 283 -25.59 -33.23 6.25
C THR A 283 -25.54 -33.37 7.76
N VAL A 284 -24.37 -33.70 8.33
CA VAL A 284 -24.17 -33.88 9.77
C VAL A 284 -23.09 -32.94 10.25
N LYS A 285 -23.38 -32.03 11.19
CA LYS A 285 -22.36 -31.18 11.83
C LYS A 285 -22.74 -30.64 13.22
N GLU A 286 -21.75 -30.52 14.10
CA GLU A 286 -21.79 -29.64 15.26
C GLU A 286 -21.81 -28.16 14.81
N VAL A 287 -22.91 -27.47 15.10
CA VAL A 287 -23.11 -25.99 15.12
C VAL A 287 -22.49 -25.18 13.97
N VAL A 288 -23.32 -24.66 13.07
CA VAL A 288 -22.87 -23.83 11.95
C VAL A 288 -23.17 -22.34 12.16
N TYR A 289 -22.10 -21.53 12.18
CA TYR A 289 -22.16 -20.14 11.74
C TYR A 289 -22.26 -20.11 10.21
N PRO A 290 -23.06 -19.22 9.61
CA PRO A 290 -23.14 -19.10 8.17
C PRO A 290 -21.75 -18.91 7.52
N ARG A 291 -21.22 -19.97 6.90
CA ARG A 291 -19.95 -19.91 6.17
C ARG A 291 -20.17 -19.19 4.85
N CYS A 292 -19.62 -17.99 4.74
CA CYS A 292 -19.43 -17.35 3.46
C CYS A 292 -18.18 -17.89 2.78
N ASN A 293 -18.26 -19.09 2.21
CA ASN A 293 -17.09 -19.76 1.63
C ASN A 293 -16.72 -19.24 0.22
N SER A 294 -17.18 -18.03 -0.13
CA SER A 294 -17.03 -17.45 -1.46
C SER A 294 -15.87 -16.47 -1.52
N PHE A 295 -15.24 -16.42 -2.70
CA PHE A 295 -14.26 -15.40 -3.08
C PHE A 295 -14.70 -14.00 -2.61
N ASN A 296 -13.83 -13.30 -1.88
CA ASN A 296 -14.09 -11.94 -1.41
C ASN A 296 -13.49 -10.94 -2.42
N PRO A 297 -14.28 -10.44 -3.40
CA PRO A 297 -13.78 -9.56 -4.45
C PRO A 297 -13.30 -8.22 -3.89
N ILE A 298 -13.86 -7.77 -2.77
CA ILE A 298 -13.48 -6.50 -2.14
C ILE A 298 -12.10 -6.62 -1.54
N LEU A 299 -11.86 -7.70 -0.78
CA LEU A 299 -10.54 -8.01 -0.23
C LEU A 299 -9.48 -8.14 -1.34
N TRP A 300 -9.83 -8.83 -2.43
CA TRP A 300 -8.93 -8.97 -3.57
C TRP A 300 -8.66 -7.63 -4.26
N LEU A 301 -9.68 -6.79 -4.44
CA LEU A 301 -9.53 -5.47 -5.06
C LEU A 301 -8.72 -4.52 -4.17
N THR A 302 -8.92 -4.54 -2.85
CA THR A 302 -8.24 -3.62 -1.93
C THR A 302 -6.77 -3.95 -1.75
N LEU A 303 -6.42 -5.22 -1.64
CA LEU A 303 -5.02 -5.66 -1.45
C LEU A 303 -4.31 -5.92 -2.79
N GLY A 304 -5.03 -6.44 -3.80
CA GLY A 304 -4.46 -6.78 -5.09
C GLY A 304 -4.24 -5.57 -6.01
N LEU A 305 -5.19 -4.64 -6.09
CA LEU A 305 -5.08 -3.49 -7.00
C LEU A 305 -3.84 -2.61 -6.72
N PRO A 306 -3.47 -2.27 -5.46
CA PRO A 306 -2.24 -1.53 -5.19
C PRO A 306 -0.97 -2.28 -5.65
N PHE A 307 -0.92 -3.60 -5.53
CA PHE A 307 0.20 -4.41 -6.01
C PHE A 307 0.23 -4.53 -7.53
N MET A 308 -0.92 -4.57 -8.21
CA MET A 308 -1.01 -4.46 -9.66
C MET A 308 -0.52 -3.10 -10.16
N ILE A 309 -0.89 -2.04 -9.46
CA ILE A 309 -0.40 -0.68 -9.73
C ILE A 309 1.12 -0.62 -9.50
N LEU A 310 1.64 -1.19 -8.40
CA LEU A 310 3.08 -1.29 -8.15
C LEU A 310 3.81 -2.03 -9.27
N THR A 311 3.25 -3.15 -9.72
CA THR A 311 3.77 -3.95 -10.83
C THR A 311 3.75 -3.18 -12.14
N THR A 312 2.69 -2.41 -12.39
CA THR A 312 2.61 -1.56 -13.57
C THR A 312 3.67 -0.46 -13.49
N TYR A 313 3.86 0.14 -12.32
CA TYR A 313 4.92 1.12 -12.10
C TYR A 313 6.32 0.53 -12.33
N THR A 314 6.60 -0.71 -11.89
CA THR A 314 7.91 -1.33 -12.10
C THR A 314 8.19 -1.63 -13.56
N VAL A 315 7.19 -2.09 -14.31
CA VAL A 315 7.30 -2.24 -15.76
C VAL A 315 7.58 -0.89 -16.43
N VAL A 316 6.83 0.16 -16.08
CA VAL A 316 6.95 1.50 -16.66
C VAL A 316 8.30 2.14 -16.37
N ALA A 317 8.77 2.07 -15.12
CA ALA A 317 10.08 2.62 -14.74
C ALA A 317 11.24 1.94 -15.49
N LEU A 318 11.08 0.68 -15.91
CA LEU A 318 12.08 -0.03 -16.70
C LEU A 318 12.03 0.30 -18.19
N LEU A 319 10.88 0.77 -18.69
CA LEU A 319 10.76 1.26 -20.06
C LEU A 319 11.41 2.65 -20.25
N GLU A 320 11.87 3.31 -19.18
CA GLU A 320 12.67 4.53 -19.31
C GLU A 320 13.98 4.21 -20.03
N PHE A 321 14.10 4.73 -21.25
CA PHE A 321 15.34 4.70 -22.00
C PHE A 321 16.24 5.86 -21.52
N PRO A 322 17.53 5.58 -21.21
CA PRO A 322 18.46 6.64 -20.82
C PRO A 322 18.58 7.65 -21.95
N HIS A 323 18.44 8.93 -21.60
CA HIS A 323 18.48 10.02 -22.56
C HIS A 323 19.88 10.16 -23.15
N LYS A 324 20.00 10.10 -24.49
CA LYS A 324 21.27 10.35 -25.18
C LYS A 324 21.48 11.86 -25.29
N GLY A 325 22.13 12.42 -24.27
CA GLY A 325 22.43 13.85 -24.22
C GLY A 325 23.59 14.28 -25.13
N LYS A 326 23.71 15.60 -25.36
CA LYS A 326 24.88 16.22 -26.01
C LYS A 326 26.14 16.00 -25.18
N LEU A 327 27.29 15.87 -25.86
CA LEU A 327 28.56 15.54 -25.21
C LEU A 327 29.08 16.67 -24.30
N MET A 328 28.75 17.95 -24.57
CA MET A 328 29.10 19.10 -23.73
C MET A 328 28.07 20.24 -23.84
N PRO A 329 27.34 20.59 -22.76
CA PRO A 329 26.48 21.77 -22.71
C PRO A 329 27.30 23.05 -22.45
N SER A 330 26.79 24.20 -22.90
CA SER A 330 27.49 25.50 -22.84
C SER A 330 26.94 26.49 -21.80
N SER A 331 25.88 26.12 -21.07
CA SER A 331 25.18 27.03 -20.17
C SER A 331 25.88 27.13 -18.80
N ASN A 332 26.06 28.37 -18.31
CA ASN A 332 26.70 28.63 -17.01
C ASN A 332 25.82 28.17 -15.83
N CYS A 333 26.45 27.56 -14.83
CA CYS A 333 25.78 26.97 -13.67
C CYS A 333 26.44 27.35 -12.33
N ILE A 334 25.62 27.71 -11.34
CA ILE A 334 26.06 27.84 -9.94
C ILE A 334 25.82 26.51 -9.24
N VAL A 335 26.80 25.97 -8.53
CA VAL A 335 26.62 24.81 -7.65
C VAL A 335 26.65 25.31 -6.20
N MET A 336 25.48 25.38 -5.58
CA MET A 336 25.31 25.84 -4.21
C MET A 336 25.33 24.67 -3.23
N VAL A 337 26.23 24.73 -2.25
CA VAL A 337 26.41 23.69 -1.23
C VAL A 337 26.16 24.31 0.16
N PRO A 338 24.99 24.08 0.77
CA PRO A 338 24.77 24.46 2.16
C PRO A 338 25.46 23.44 3.09
N CYS A 339 26.19 23.94 4.07
CA CYS A 339 26.84 23.10 5.09
C CYS A 339 26.61 23.67 6.49
N TYR A 340 26.70 22.80 7.50
CA TYR A 340 26.52 23.16 8.91
C TYR A 340 27.51 22.45 9.82
N GLY A 341 27.64 21.13 9.72
CA GLY A 341 28.42 20.32 10.67
C GLY A 341 29.16 19.14 10.06
N GLU A 342 29.23 19.07 8.74
CA GLU A 342 29.86 18.00 7.99
C GLU A 342 31.37 17.96 8.23
N ASP A 343 31.93 16.75 8.17
CA ASP A 343 33.34 16.51 8.39
C ASP A 343 34.19 16.89 7.15
N GLN A 344 35.48 17.15 7.40
CA GLN A 344 36.42 17.60 6.37
C GLN A 344 36.52 16.63 5.17
N LEU A 345 36.45 15.32 5.42
CA LEU A 345 36.52 14.31 4.37
C LEU A 345 35.28 14.38 3.46
N THR A 346 34.08 14.45 4.06
CA THR A 346 32.82 14.58 3.32
C THR A 346 32.79 15.86 2.49
N LEU A 347 33.20 17.00 3.07
CA LEU A 347 33.28 18.28 2.35
C LEU A 347 34.27 18.23 1.18
N LYS A 348 35.46 17.65 1.40
CA LYS A 348 36.46 17.48 0.35
C LYS A 348 35.96 16.59 -0.79
N LEU A 349 35.32 15.46 -0.47
CA LEU A 349 34.73 14.57 -1.46
C LEU A 349 33.65 15.28 -2.30
N ASN A 350 32.81 16.10 -1.66
CA ASN A 350 31.80 16.92 -2.34
C ASN A 350 32.47 17.91 -3.32
N PHE A 351 33.38 18.77 -2.84
CA PHE A 351 34.01 19.81 -3.66
C PHE A 351 34.85 19.21 -4.81
N ASP A 352 35.61 18.16 -4.52
CA ASP A 352 36.35 17.40 -5.54
C ASP A 352 35.41 16.82 -6.62
N SER A 353 34.25 16.31 -6.22
CA SER A 353 33.29 15.74 -7.16
C SER A 353 32.65 16.79 -8.06
N VAL A 354 32.36 17.99 -7.52
CA VAL A 354 31.84 19.13 -8.28
C VAL A 354 32.91 19.64 -9.26
N ALA A 355 34.16 19.76 -8.81
CA ALA A 355 35.28 20.19 -9.64
C ALA A 355 35.48 19.25 -10.85
N ARG A 356 35.39 17.94 -10.65
CA ARG A 356 35.59 16.91 -11.69
C ARG A 356 34.38 16.69 -12.63
N THR A 357 33.35 17.53 -12.57
CA THR A 357 32.21 17.43 -13.50
C THR A 357 32.59 17.83 -14.93
N ASN A 358 31.96 17.19 -15.93
CA ASN A 358 32.14 17.41 -17.37
C ASN A 358 31.46 18.70 -17.84
N LEU A 359 31.84 19.82 -17.23
CA LEU A 359 31.48 21.17 -17.61
C LEU A 359 32.75 22.01 -17.52
N ASP A 360 32.94 22.94 -18.46
CA ASP A 360 34.09 23.83 -18.45
C ASP A 360 34.21 24.57 -17.12
N ASP A 361 35.43 24.71 -16.61
CA ASP A 361 35.71 25.27 -15.29
C ASP A 361 35.32 26.75 -15.21
N SER A 362 35.35 27.48 -16.33
CA SER A 362 34.85 28.86 -16.42
C SER A 362 33.34 28.99 -16.34
N ASN A 363 32.60 27.91 -16.62
CA ASN A 363 31.14 27.90 -16.69
C ASN A 363 30.49 27.43 -15.39
N LYS A 364 31.28 27.13 -14.36
CA LYS A 364 30.81 26.70 -13.04
C LYS A 364 31.37 27.55 -11.91
N LEU A 365 30.49 27.93 -10.99
CA LEU A 365 30.82 28.62 -9.74
C LEU A 365 30.40 27.76 -8.55
N LEU A 366 31.34 27.42 -7.66
CA LEU A 366 31.03 26.74 -6.41
C LEU A 366 30.66 27.78 -5.33
N MET A 367 29.40 27.79 -4.91
CA MET A 367 28.91 28.69 -3.86
C MET A 367 28.65 27.91 -2.57
N VAL A 368 29.54 28.00 -1.60
CA VAL A 368 29.38 27.30 -0.31
C VAL A 368 28.76 28.24 0.72
N ILE A 369 27.72 27.80 1.42
CA ILE A 369 27.07 28.61 2.45
C ILE A 369 27.07 27.86 3.78
N CYS A 370 27.88 28.34 4.72
CA CYS A 370 27.99 27.81 6.08
C CYS A 370 26.85 28.39 6.95
N ASP A 371 25.90 27.55 7.37
CA ASP A 371 24.70 27.93 8.14
C ASP A 371 24.98 28.11 9.64
N GLY A 372 25.80 29.11 9.96
CA GLY A 372 26.15 29.49 11.32
C GLY A 372 27.56 29.09 11.71
N VAL A 373 28.00 29.62 12.86
CA VAL A 373 29.29 29.27 13.46
C VAL A 373 29.08 28.09 14.40
N PHE A 374 29.38 26.89 13.89
CA PHE A 374 29.19 25.63 14.59
C PHE A 374 30.49 24.83 14.70
N THR A 375 30.63 24.09 15.79
CA THR A 375 31.74 23.17 16.03
C THR A 375 31.20 21.75 16.03
N PRO A 376 31.60 20.89 15.08
CA PRO A 376 31.22 19.49 15.06
C PRO A 376 31.67 18.75 16.34
N PRO A 377 30.91 17.77 16.84
CA PRO A 377 31.29 16.97 18.00
C PRO A 377 32.58 16.20 17.73
N GLY A 378 33.54 16.31 18.65
CA GLY A 378 34.87 15.71 18.49
C GLY A 378 35.83 16.53 17.62
N SER A 379 35.38 17.61 16.98
CA SER A 379 36.25 18.61 16.34
C SER A 379 36.55 19.76 17.30
N THR A 380 37.75 20.32 17.23
CA THR A 380 38.14 21.56 17.90
C THR A 380 37.99 22.79 17.00
N VAL A 381 37.73 22.57 15.71
CA VAL A 381 37.70 23.57 14.64
C VAL A 381 36.26 23.81 14.18
N TYR A 382 35.92 25.06 13.87
CA TYR A 382 34.59 25.41 13.36
C TYR A 382 34.39 24.89 11.92
N THR A 383 33.15 24.54 11.54
CA THR A 383 32.85 24.01 10.20
C THR A 383 33.28 24.95 9.07
N HIS A 384 33.10 26.27 9.24
CA HIS A 384 33.51 27.23 8.22
C HIS A 384 35.04 27.29 8.03
N GLN A 385 35.82 27.05 9.08
CA GLN A 385 37.28 26.96 8.98
C GLN A 385 37.67 25.68 8.23
N LEU A 386 37.02 24.54 8.51
CA LEU A 386 37.23 23.31 7.75
C LEU A 386 36.95 23.51 6.25
N VAL A 387 35.89 24.25 5.90
CA VAL A 387 35.58 24.60 4.50
C VAL A 387 36.71 25.43 3.88
N LEU A 388 37.18 26.48 4.56
CA LEU A 388 38.27 27.34 4.09
C LEU A 388 39.59 26.57 3.95
N ASP A 389 39.89 25.67 4.88
CA ASP A 389 41.08 24.81 4.86
C ASP A 389 41.04 23.83 3.68
N VAL A 390 39.89 23.22 3.40
CA VAL A 390 39.71 22.33 2.24
C VAL A 390 39.88 23.10 0.93
N LEU A 391 39.35 24.33 0.85
CA LEU A 391 39.45 25.18 -0.33
C LEU A 391 40.83 25.85 -0.49
N GLY A 392 41.66 25.84 0.57
CA GLY A 392 43.01 26.41 0.57
C GLY A 392 43.03 27.94 0.65
N PHE A 393 42.06 28.56 1.33
CA PHE A 393 42.00 30.02 1.46
C PHE A 393 43.12 30.54 2.39
N SER A 394 43.80 31.61 1.96
CA SER A 394 44.92 32.24 2.70
C SER A 394 44.85 33.77 2.75
N GLY A 395 43.70 34.35 2.44
CA GLY A 395 43.48 35.80 2.42
C GLY A 395 43.21 36.41 3.81
N PRO A 396 43.05 37.74 3.90
CA PRO A 396 42.68 38.42 5.13
C PRO A 396 41.25 38.10 5.55
N GLU A 397 40.96 38.28 6.84
CA GLU A 397 39.62 38.07 7.39
C GLU A 397 38.67 39.19 6.91
N PRO A 398 37.54 38.84 6.26
CA PRO A 398 36.60 39.80 5.68
C PRO A 398 35.69 40.46 6.73
N GLU A 399 35.14 41.63 6.37
CA GLU A 399 34.19 42.37 7.20
C GLU A 399 32.81 41.69 7.30
N LEU A 400 32.11 41.94 8.40
CA LEU A 400 30.73 41.49 8.59
C LEU A 400 29.76 42.37 7.79
N LYS A 401 28.94 41.75 6.93
CA LYS A 401 27.89 42.41 6.16
C LYS A 401 26.51 41.92 6.58
N ALA A 402 25.58 42.85 6.73
CA ALA A 402 24.21 42.56 7.18
C ALA A 402 23.29 42.17 6.03
N TYR A 403 22.32 41.30 6.32
CA TYR A 403 21.21 40.96 5.44
C TYR A 403 19.94 40.63 6.24
N ILE A 404 18.81 40.62 5.53
CA ILE A 404 17.51 40.24 6.08
C ILE A 404 17.38 38.72 5.97
N SER A 405 17.23 38.05 7.11
CA SER A 405 17.14 36.60 7.23
C SER A 405 15.72 36.18 7.63
N LEU A 406 15.47 34.87 7.62
CA LEU A 406 14.18 34.31 8.04
C LEU A 406 13.97 34.24 9.55
N GLY A 407 14.91 34.68 10.37
CA GLY A 407 14.83 34.54 11.82
C GLY A 407 13.71 35.38 12.46
N GLU A 408 13.16 34.89 13.58
CA GLU A 408 12.13 35.60 14.34
C GLU A 408 12.72 36.66 15.30
N GLY A 409 12.02 37.78 15.47
CA GLY A 409 12.43 38.83 16.42
C GLY A 409 13.82 39.38 16.11
N ASN A 410 14.73 39.31 17.09
CA ASN A 410 16.11 39.80 16.96
C ASN A 410 16.96 38.98 15.97
N LYS A 411 16.49 37.77 15.64
CA LYS A 411 17.14 36.88 14.68
C LYS A 411 16.85 37.24 13.22
N ASN A 412 15.95 38.20 12.95
CA ASN A 412 15.58 38.66 11.60
C ASN A 412 16.77 39.29 10.87
N VAL A 413 17.59 40.08 11.55
CA VAL A 413 18.84 40.59 10.96
C VAL A 413 19.96 39.62 11.29
N ASN A 414 20.68 39.17 10.25
CA ASN A 414 21.84 38.30 10.38
C ASN A 414 23.05 38.96 9.70
N LEU A 415 24.24 38.63 10.18
CA LEU A 415 25.52 39.10 9.63
C LEU A 415 26.23 37.93 8.98
N ALA A 416 26.93 38.17 7.88
CA ALA A 416 27.73 37.16 7.22
C ALA A 416 29.06 37.74 6.69
N LYS A 417 30.02 36.84 6.51
CA LYS A 417 31.33 37.07 5.90
C LYS A 417 31.36 36.42 4.52
N VAL A 418 32.04 37.07 3.57
CA VAL A 418 32.20 36.55 2.21
C VAL A 418 33.67 36.31 1.93
N TYR A 419 33.99 35.13 1.43
CA TYR A 419 35.32 34.73 0.99
C TYR A 419 35.23 34.29 -0.47
N SER A 420 36.30 34.44 -1.23
CA SER A 420 36.36 34.01 -2.62
C SER A 420 37.74 33.52 -3.01
N GLY A 421 37.82 32.66 -4.01
CA GLY A 421 39.09 32.20 -4.55
C GLY A 421 38.92 31.19 -5.68
N PHE A 422 40.00 30.45 -5.95
CA PHE A 422 40.00 29.37 -6.94
C PHE A 422 40.42 28.07 -6.26
N TYR A 423 39.60 27.04 -6.42
CA TYR A 423 39.85 25.71 -5.91
C TYR A 423 40.49 24.85 -6.99
N SER A 424 41.65 24.28 -6.70
CA SER A 424 42.40 23.43 -7.64
C SER A 424 42.30 21.96 -7.22
N CYS A 425 41.77 21.11 -8.10
CA CYS A 425 41.64 19.67 -7.90
C CYS A 425 42.12 18.93 -9.15
N GLY A 426 43.31 18.34 -9.08
CA GLY A 426 43.94 17.68 -10.23
C GLY A 426 44.18 18.67 -11.37
N THR A 427 43.57 18.42 -12.54
CA THR A 427 43.62 19.31 -13.70
C THR A 427 42.56 20.40 -13.70
N HIS A 428 41.63 20.38 -12.74
CA HIS A 428 40.52 21.32 -12.68
C HIS A 428 40.83 22.50 -11.75
N ARG A 429 40.39 23.70 -12.15
CA ARG A 429 40.48 24.93 -11.36
C ARG A 429 39.17 25.69 -11.42
N ILE A 430 38.32 25.50 -10.42
CA ILE A 430 36.99 26.12 -10.36
C ILE A 430 37.02 27.35 -9.46
N ALA A 431 36.22 28.37 -9.78
CA ALA A 431 36.04 29.50 -8.85
C ALA A 431 35.08 29.13 -7.73
N TYR A 432 35.30 29.70 -6.55
CA TYR A 432 34.40 29.54 -5.42
C TYR A 432 34.11 30.85 -4.70
N VAL A 433 32.94 30.91 -4.08
CA VAL A 433 32.56 31.91 -3.07
C VAL A 433 32.03 31.17 -1.84
N VAL A 434 32.50 31.57 -0.65
CA VAL A 434 32.02 31.03 0.63
C VAL A 434 31.31 32.13 1.39
N VAL A 435 30.10 31.85 1.86
CA VAL A 435 29.33 32.73 2.76
C VAL A 435 29.27 32.08 4.13
N VAL A 436 29.77 32.77 5.16
CA VAL A 436 29.71 32.30 6.54
C VAL A 436 28.72 33.14 7.31
N LYS A 437 27.60 32.55 7.73
CA LYS A 437 26.62 33.24 8.59
C LYS A 437 27.18 33.31 10.00
N CYS A 438 27.27 34.51 10.56
CA CYS A 438 27.89 34.78 11.85
C CYS A 438 26.88 35.08 12.97
N GLY A 439 25.64 35.43 12.63
CA GLY A 439 24.65 35.84 13.62
C GLY A 439 24.74 37.31 13.98
N ASN A 440 23.68 37.81 14.61
CA ASN A 440 23.68 39.11 15.28
C ASN A 440 24.63 39.05 16.50
N PRO A 441 25.36 40.12 16.90
CA PRO A 441 26.28 40.06 18.05
C PRO A 441 25.64 39.70 19.40
N MET A 442 24.30 39.75 19.48
CA MET A 442 23.55 39.27 20.64
C MET A 442 23.39 37.74 20.71
N GLU A 443 23.70 37.01 19.63
CA GLU A 443 23.60 35.55 19.57
C GLU A 443 24.86 34.89 20.13
N ILE A 444 24.73 34.22 21.28
CA ILE A 444 25.85 33.54 21.95
C ILE A 444 25.94 32.06 21.56
N ARG A 445 24.80 31.40 21.34
CA ARG A 445 24.72 29.96 21.01
C ARG A 445 24.16 29.78 19.60
N TYR A 446 24.77 28.87 18.83
CA TYR A 446 24.36 28.55 17.46
C TYR A 446 24.19 29.80 16.58
N ALA A 447 25.13 30.75 16.73
CA ALA A 447 25.04 32.06 16.12
C ALA A 447 24.97 31.94 14.58
N GLY A 448 24.00 32.65 14.00
CA GLY A 448 23.86 32.75 12.54
C GLY A 448 23.13 31.57 11.88
N ASN A 449 22.80 30.50 12.60
CA ASN A 449 22.04 29.38 12.05
C ASN A 449 20.58 29.78 11.80
N ARG A 450 20.12 29.61 10.55
CA ARG A 450 18.73 29.86 10.13
C ARG A 450 18.16 28.74 9.24
N GLY A 451 18.89 27.64 9.07
CA GLY A 451 18.50 26.51 8.25
C GLY A 451 18.85 26.68 6.77
N LYS A 452 18.73 25.58 6.02
CA LYS A 452 19.07 25.50 4.59
C LYS A 452 18.19 26.43 3.75
N ARG A 453 16.90 26.60 4.08
CA ARG A 453 15.98 27.56 3.43
C ARG A 453 16.54 28.97 3.37
N ASP A 454 17.06 29.46 4.49
CA ASP A 454 17.65 30.79 4.58
C ASP A 454 18.96 30.87 3.78
N SER A 455 19.77 29.81 3.78
CA SER A 455 20.98 29.74 2.94
C SER A 455 20.65 29.83 1.45
N VAL A 456 19.61 29.11 1.02
CA VAL A 456 19.13 29.12 -0.36
C VAL A 456 18.61 30.52 -0.75
N LEU A 457 17.93 31.21 0.17
CA LEU A 457 17.46 32.59 -0.07
C LEU A 457 18.58 33.61 -0.26
N ILE A 458 19.75 33.45 0.37
CA ILE A 458 20.90 34.36 0.14
C ILE A 458 21.27 34.37 -1.35
N MET A 459 21.33 33.19 -1.97
CA MET A 459 21.61 33.07 -3.41
C MET A 459 20.47 33.64 -4.25
N TRP A 460 19.21 33.32 -3.91
CA TRP A 460 18.07 33.77 -4.70
C TRP A 460 17.82 35.28 -4.62
N ASN A 461 17.96 35.89 -3.44
CA ASN A 461 17.79 37.33 -3.25
C ASN A 461 18.87 38.12 -4.03
N LEU A 462 20.11 37.62 -4.05
CA LEU A 462 21.16 38.19 -4.88
C LEU A 462 20.78 38.17 -6.37
N LEU A 463 20.35 37.02 -6.88
CA LEU A 463 20.03 36.87 -8.30
C LEU A 463 18.76 37.64 -8.69
N GLU A 464 17.75 37.68 -7.82
CA GLU A 464 16.52 38.46 -8.01
C GLU A 464 16.84 39.96 -8.05
N GLY A 465 17.59 40.47 -7.07
CA GLY A 465 17.99 41.88 -7.01
C GLY A 465 18.90 42.32 -8.16
N LEU A 466 19.65 41.39 -8.78
CA LEU A 466 20.47 41.70 -9.96
C LEU A 466 19.69 41.73 -11.28
N LEU A 467 18.53 41.07 -11.33
CA LEU A 467 17.65 41.03 -12.49
C LEU A 467 16.58 42.12 -12.45
N ASP A 468 16.15 42.56 -11.26
CA ASP A 468 15.27 43.71 -11.09
C ASP A 468 16.07 45.02 -10.98
N PRO A 469 16.00 45.93 -11.98
CA PRO A 469 16.72 47.20 -11.95
C PRO A 469 16.24 48.17 -10.85
N HIS A 470 15.08 47.93 -10.23
CA HIS A 470 14.52 48.78 -9.18
C HIS A 470 14.83 48.29 -7.77
N ASN A 471 15.34 47.08 -7.61
CA ASN A 471 15.61 46.51 -6.30
C ASN A 471 16.92 47.06 -5.70
N LYS A 472 16.94 47.26 -4.39
CA LYS A 472 18.12 47.72 -3.64
C LYS A 472 18.79 46.52 -3.00
N LEU A 473 20.03 46.26 -3.41
CA LEU A 473 20.84 45.19 -2.82
C LEU A 473 21.16 45.48 -1.35
N THR A 474 21.07 44.44 -0.51
CA THR A 474 21.56 44.48 0.86
C THR A 474 23.10 44.58 0.90
N PRO A 475 23.71 45.00 2.03
CA PRO A 475 25.16 45.04 2.15
C PRO A 475 25.83 43.70 1.83
N LEU A 476 25.23 42.57 2.22
CA LEU A 476 25.74 41.24 1.87
C LEU A 476 25.62 40.93 0.37
N GLU A 477 24.48 41.24 -0.24
CA GLU A 477 24.26 41.00 -1.67
C GLU A 477 25.23 41.83 -2.53
N TYR A 478 25.48 43.09 -2.15
CA TYR A 478 26.47 43.93 -2.81
C TYR A 478 27.89 43.34 -2.69
N GLU A 479 28.27 42.86 -1.49
CA GLU A 479 29.57 42.22 -1.27
C GLU A 479 29.71 40.94 -2.11
N LEU A 480 28.65 40.12 -2.17
CA LEU A 480 28.64 38.92 -3.03
C LEU A 480 28.78 39.27 -4.51
N TYR A 481 28.08 40.30 -4.97
CA TYR A 481 28.23 40.81 -6.33
C TYR A 481 29.68 41.25 -6.60
N HIS A 482 30.31 41.97 -5.67
CA HIS A 482 31.71 42.40 -5.78
C HIS A 482 32.67 41.20 -5.88
N HIS A 483 32.53 40.20 -5.01
CA HIS A 483 33.38 39.01 -5.05
C HIS A 483 33.23 38.22 -6.35
N ILE A 484 32.00 38.02 -6.85
CA ILE A 484 31.77 37.24 -8.07
C ILE A 484 32.22 38.02 -9.31
N ASN A 485 31.84 39.30 -9.43
CA ASN A 485 32.09 40.10 -10.62
C ASN A 485 33.49 40.72 -10.67
N ASN A 486 33.95 41.33 -9.57
CA ASN A 486 35.17 42.13 -9.57
C ASN A 486 36.40 41.33 -9.12
N VAL A 487 36.25 40.39 -8.18
CA VAL A 487 37.38 39.60 -7.67
C VAL A 487 37.60 38.34 -8.51
N ILE A 488 36.56 37.54 -8.73
CA ILE A 488 36.64 36.31 -9.53
C ILE A 488 36.62 36.62 -11.03
N GLY A 489 35.87 37.64 -11.46
CA GLY A 489 35.76 38.04 -12.87
C GLY A 489 34.62 37.37 -13.64
N MET A 490 33.58 36.88 -12.95
CA MET A 490 32.38 36.30 -13.58
C MET A 490 31.17 37.21 -13.41
N ASP A 491 30.39 37.42 -14.47
CA ASP A 491 29.11 38.14 -14.32
C ASP A 491 28.04 37.21 -13.69
N PRO A 492 27.49 37.51 -12.51
CA PRO A 492 26.44 36.70 -11.90
C PRO A 492 25.16 36.62 -12.76
N ARG A 493 24.93 37.59 -13.66
CA ARG A 493 23.77 37.57 -14.57
C ARG A 493 23.93 36.58 -15.71
N SER A 494 25.13 36.06 -15.94
CA SER A 494 25.40 35.08 -17.01
C SER A 494 24.89 33.67 -16.66
N PHE A 495 24.70 33.37 -15.36
CA PHE A 495 24.23 32.07 -14.91
C PHE A 495 22.78 31.81 -15.35
N GLN A 496 22.55 30.64 -15.96
CA GLN A 496 21.23 30.20 -16.41
C GLN A 496 20.61 29.19 -15.44
N TYR A 497 21.46 28.39 -14.79
CA TYR A 497 21.05 27.31 -13.91
C TYR A 497 21.74 27.41 -12.55
N ALA A 498 21.08 26.89 -11.52
CA ALA A 498 21.66 26.73 -10.20
C ALA A 498 21.31 25.35 -9.63
N LEU A 499 22.32 24.56 -9.30
CA LEU A 499 22.20 23.27 -8.65
C LEU A 499 22.38 23.45 -7.14
N VAL A 500 21.34 23.15 -6.36
CA VAL A 500 21.43 23.04 -4.90
C VAL A 500 21.79 21.59 -4.57
N LEU A 501 22.92 21.39 -3.90
CA LEU A 501 23.51 20.09 -3.59
C LEU A 501 23.81 19.99 -2.09
N ASP A 502 23.29 18.98 -1.40
CA ASP A 502 23.60 18.75 0.01
C ASP A 502 25.10 18.42 0.21
N ALA A 503 25.69 18.89 1.31
CA ALA A 503 27.12 18.73 1.58
C ALA A 503 27.58 17.26 1.74
N ASP A 504 26.67 16.33 2.05
CA ASP A 504 26.92 14.90 2.17
C ASP A 504 26.72 14.10 0.86
N THR A 505 26.45 14.81 -0.24
CA THR A 505 26.14 14.23 -1.53
C THR A 505 27.23 14.55 -2.54
N TYR A 506 27.79 13.55 -3.22
CA TYR A 506 28.80 13.75 -4.26
C TYR A 506 28.27 13.40 -5.66
N VAL A 507 28.83 14.08 -6.66
CA VAL A 507 28.30 14.11 -8.04
C VAL A 507 29.14 13.22 -8.96
N THR A 508 28.49 12.47 -9.86
CA THR A 508 29.23 11.75 -10.92
C THR A 508 29.68 12.71 -12.03
N PRO A 509 30.83 12.49 -12.70
CA PRO A 509 31.38 13.44 -13.66
C PRO A 509 30.39 13.92 -14.75
N GLY A 510 29.56 13.01 -15.27
CA GLY A 510 28.56 13.34 -16.29
C GLY A 510 27.20 13.82 -15.78
N ALA A 511 26.96 13.91 -14.46
CA ALA A 511 25.63 14.24 -13.94
C ALA A 511 25.24 15.69 -14.23
N LEU A 512 26.14 16.65 -13.95
CA LEU A 512 25.85 18.07 -14.12
C LEU A 512 25.51 18.41 -15.58
N SER A 513 26.28 17.88 -16.54
CA SER A 513 26.05 18.12 -17.96
C SER A 513 24.72 17.55 -18.45
N LYS A 514 24.32 16.36 -17.97
CA LYS A 514 23.02 15.75 -18.29
C LYS A 514 21.84 16.56 -17.77
N LEU A 515 21.92 17.09 -16.55
CA LEU A 515 20.87 17.94 -15.99
C LEU A 515 20.70 19.22 -16.83
N ILE A 516 21.81 19.88 -17.19
CA ILE A 516 21.79 21.10 -18.01
C ILE A 516 21.21 20.81 -19.40
N ASP A 517 21.65 19.74 -20.07
CA ASP A 517 21.15 19.38 -21.40
C ASP A 517 19.65 19.09 -21.38
N ARG A 518 19.15 18.42 -20.33
CA ARG A 518 17.71 18.18 -20.15
C ARG A 518 16.92 19.48 -19.97
N MET A 519 17.46 20.43 -19.22
CA MET A 519 16.86 21.76 -19.03
C MET A 519 16.88 22.57 -20.33
N ASP A 520 18.00 22.58 -21.07
CA ASP A 520 18.12 23.33 -22.33
C ASP A 520 17.11 22.84 -23.38
N GLN A 521 16.89 21.53 -23.46
CA GLN A 521 15.95 20.92 -24.41
C GLN A 521 14.48 21.18 -24.09
N ASN A 522 14.12 21.35 -22.81
CA ASN A 522 12.73 21.52 -22.39
C ASN A 522 12.52 22.81 -21.59
N GLN A 523 12.07 23.85 -22.28
CA GLN A 523 11.78 25.17 -21.70
C GLN A 523 10.59 25.16 -20.73
N GLN A 524 9.76 24.11 -20.72
CA GLN A 524 8.67 23.97 -19.74
C GLN A 524 9.16 23.52 -18.36
N LEU A 525 10.42 23.07 -18.24
CA LEU A 525 10.99 22.64 -16.96
C LEU A 525 11.54 23.84 -16.18
N MET A 526 10.99 24.05 -14.99
CA MET A 526 11.49 25.04 -14.02
C MET A 526 12.64 24.50 -13.19
N ALA A 527 12.53 23.23 -12.82
CA ALA A 527 13.51 22.56 -12.00
C ALA A 527 13.41 21.04 -12.19
N LEU A 528 14.52 20.34 -11.98
CA LEU A 528 14.58 18.88 -12.05
C LEU A 528 15.58 18.30 -11.06
N SER A 529 15.33 17.06 -10.63
CA SER A 529 16.23 16.29 -9.78
C SER A 529 16.86 15.12 -10.54
N GLY A 530 18.00 14.64 -10.03
CA GLY A 530 18.69 13.46 -10.56
C GLY A 530 18.44 12.20 -9.73
N HIS A 531 18.92 11.06 -10.22
CA HIS A 531 18.90 9.79 -9.51
C HIS A 531 19.94 9.78 -8.38
N VAL A 532 19.47 9.75 -7.14
CA VAL A 532 20.32 9.66 -5.95
C VAL A 532 20.44 8.21 -5.50
N LYS A 533 21.66 7.74 -5.26
CA LYS A 533 21.97 6.39 -4.78
C LYS A 533 22.64 6.44 -3.40
N PRO A 534 22.41 5.43 -2.55
CA PRO A 534 23.16 5.32 -1.30
C PRO A 534 24.62 4.96 -1.57
N ALA A 535 25.56 5.68 -0.96
CA ALA A 535 26.99 5.38 -1.03
C ALA A 535 27.39 4.15 -0.19
N ASN A 536 26.61 3.85 0.85
CA ASN A 536 26.89 2.82 1.84
C ASN A 536 25.67 1.91 2.13
N PRO A 537 25.19 1.15 1.14
CA PRO A 537 23.95 0.36 1.26
C PRO A 537 24.03 -0.79 2.27
N SER A 538 25.24 -1.28 2.59
CA SER A 538 25.46 -2.52 3.35
C SER A 538 26.31 -2.34 4.61
N ASP A 539 26.54 -1.09 5.07
CA ASP A 539 27.40 -0.81 6.23
C ASP A 539 26.77 -1.29 7.55
N SER A 540 25.46 -1.16 7.70
CA SER A 540 24.72 -1.55 8.90
C SER A 540 23.30 -1.99 8.58
N PHE A 541 22.67 -2.72 9.52
CA PHE A 541 21.26 -3.10 9.41
C PHE A 541 20.35 -1.88 9.18
N ILE A 542 20.66 -0.75 9.81
CA ILE A 542 19.91 0.51 9.65
C ILE A 542 20.07 1.08 8.24
N THR A 543 21.27 1.00 7.64
CA THR A 543 21.46 1.40 6.23
C THR A 543 20.71 0.47 5.27
N MET A 544 20.69 -0.84 5.54
CA MET A 544 19.95 -1.81 4.73
C MET A 544 18.44 -1.56 4.73
N LEU A 545 17.86 -1.19 5.88
CA LEU A 545 16.44 -0.81 5.99
C LEU A 545 16.07 0.40 5.11
N GLN A 546 17.04 1.23 4.77
CA GLN A 546 16.81 2.48 4.03
C GLN A 546 16.92 2.31 2.51
N VAL A 547 17.68 1.32 2.00
CA VAL A 547 18.02 1.23 0.56
C VAL A 547 16.81 1.23 -0.35
N TYR A 548 15.82 0.37 -0.10
CA TYR A 548 14.66 0.24 -0.97
C TYR A 548 13.68 1.44 -0.84
N PRO A 549 13.29 1.89 0.36
CA PRO A 549 12.50 3.12 0.50
C PRO A 549 13.19 4.36 -0.09
N PHE A 550 14.51 4.43 0.01
CA PHE A 550 15.32 5.49 -0.60
C PHE A 550 15.25 5.42 -2.13
N PHE A 551 15.42 4.24 -2.74
CA PHE A 551 15.23 4.02 -4.17
C PHE A 551 13.82 4.41 -4.64
N MET A 552 12.80 4.03 -3.87
CA MET A 552 11.41 4.39 -4.18
C MET A 552 11.20 5.91 -4.20
N THR A 553 11.85 6.64 -3.29
CA THR A 553 11.69 8.09 -3.12
C THR A 553 12.53 8.90 -4.10
N HIS A 554 13.79 8.52 -4.33
CA HIS A 554 14.78 9.31 -5.08
C HIS A 554 14.98 8.86 -6.53
N HIS A 555 14.27 7.81 -6.96
CA HIS A 555 14.32 7.36 -8.35
C HIS A 555 12.95 7.00 -8.87
N PHE A 556 12.32 5.98 -8.27
CA PHE A 556 11.13 5.37 -8.84
C PHE A 556 9.92 6.31 -8.92
N LYS A 557 9.59 6.94 -7.79
CA LYS A 557 8.47 7.89 -7.69
C LYS A 557 8.65 9.11 -8.62
N PRO A 558 9.77 9.85 -8.60
CA PRO A 558 9.93 10.99 -9.49
C PRO A 558 10.01 10.60 -10.97
N ALA A 559 10.59 9.45 -11.32
CA ALA A 559 10.55 8.88 -12.67
C ALA A 559 9.10 8.71 -13.16
N PHE A 560 8.29 7.98 -12.39
CA PHE A 560 6.88 7.75 -12.72
C PHE A 560 6.08 9.07 -12.84
N GLU A 561 6.26 9.99 -11.90
CA GLU A 561 5.55 11.27 -11.93
C GLU A 561 5.95 12.13 -13.14
N SER A 562 7.23 12.13 -13.50
CA SER A 562 7.75 12.78 -14.70
C SER A 562 7.07 12.26 -15.97
N MET A 563 6.81 10.95 -16.05
CA MET A 563 6.10 10.34 -17.20
C MET A 563 4.61 10.72 -17.27
N VAL A 564 3.90 10.82 -16.14
CA VAL A 564 2.45 11.09 -16.13
C VAL A 564 2.10 12.56 -16.41
N GLY A 565 2.98 13.49 -16.05
CA GLY A 565 2.69 14.90 -16.27
C GLY A 565 3.62 15.90 -15.58
N GLY A 566 4.53 15.42 -14.73
CA GLY A 566 5.48 16.24 -14.00
C GLY A 566 5.61 15.80 -12.56
N VAL A 567 6.80 16.02 -11.99
CA VAL A 567 7.10 15.71 -10.60
C VAL A 567 6.32 16.66 -9.69
N ASN A 568 5.78 16.14 -8.58
CA ASN A 568 5.02 16.94 -7.62
C ASN A 568 5.94 17.64 -6.59
N PHE A 569 6.99 16.93 -6.16
CA PHE A 569 7.96 17.42 -5.18
C PHE A 569 9.38 17.06 -5.63
N LEU A 570 10.27 18.04 -5.60
CA LEU A 570 11.70 17.79 -5.75
C LEU A 570 12.26 17.42 -4.38
N HIS A 571 12.99 16.30 -4.34
CA HIS A 571 13.56 15.77 -3.12
C HIS A 571 14.98 16.31 -2.91
N GLY A 572 15.33 16.54 -1.65
CA GLY A 572 16.31 17.54 -1.19
C GLY A 572 17.81 17.43 -1.52
N PRO A 573 18.43 16.27 -1.78
CA PRO A 573 19.90 16.22 -1.84
C PRO A 573 20.48 16.80 -3.12
N CYS A 574 19.73 16.81 -4.23
CA CYS A 574 20.15 17.46 -5.47
C CYS A 574 18.96 17.97 -6.25
N THR A 575 18.94 19.27 -6.56
CA THR A 575 17.92 19.86 -7.42
C THR A 575 18.51 21.00 -8.25
N MET A 576 18.35 20.91 -9.57
CA MET A 576 18.72 21.96 -10.51
C MET A 576 17.53 22.85 -10.79
N TYR A 577 17.71 24.16 -10.66
CA TYR A 577 16.73 25.19 -10.89
C TYR A 577 17.12 26.06 -12.08
N ARG A 578 16.13 26.47 -12.89
CA ARG A 578 16.27 27.49 -13.91
C ARG A 578 16.19 28.87 -13.28
N ILE A 579 17.27 29.65 -13.37
CA ILE A 579 17.30 31.03 -12.86
C ILE A 579 16.37 31.90 -13.71
N LYS A 580 16.54 31.85 -15.03
CA LYS A 580 15.80 32.66 -16.00
C LYS A 580 15.51 31.90 -17.29
N PHE A 581 14.50 32.34 -18.03
CA PHE A 581 14.19 31.82 -19.37
C PHE A 581 15.12 32.42 -20.44
N ALA A 582 15.11 31.84 -21.64
CA ALA A 582 15.88 32.34 -22.79
C ALA A 582 15.61 33.83 -23.09
N ASP A 583 14.39 34.29 -22.82
CA ASP A 583 13.96 35.70 -22.98
C ASP A 583 14.48 36.63 -21.85
N ASN A 584 15.40 36.16 -21.00
CA ASN A 584 15.88 36.82 -19.78
C ASN A 584 14.80 37.12 -18.72
N LYS A 585 13.57 36.61 -18.88
CA LYS A 585 12.55 36.70 -17.83
C LYS A 585 12.92 35.82 -16.64
N PRO A 586 12.74 36.30 -15.40
CA PRO A 586 13.03 35.50 -14.20
C PRO A 586 12.13 34.25 -14.16
N CYS A 587 12.68 33.14 -13.68
CA CYS A 587 11.96 31.89 -13.46
C CYS A 587 11.82 31.63 -11.96
N VAL A 588 12.79 30.97 -11.32
CA VAL A 588 12.72 30.71 -9.86
C VAL A 588 13.03 31.94 -9.02
N VAL A 589 13.70 32.92 -9.61
CA VAL A 589 14.04 34.22 -9.00
C VAL A 589 12.98 35.29 -9.26
N ASP A 590 11.78 34.89 -9.70
CA ASP A 590 10.65 35.82 -9.78
C ASP A 590 10.28 36.31 -8.38
N THR A 591 10.07 37.61 -8.22
CA THR A 591 9.76 38.24 -6.93
C THR A 591 8.56 37.56 -6.24
N SER A 592 7.55 37.09 -6.98
CA SER A 592 6.40 36.39 -6.40
C SER A 592 6.79 35.05 -5.78
N ALA A 593 7.68 34.31 -6.44
CA ALA A 593 8.20 33.04 -5.94
C ALA A 593 9.09 33.25 -4.71
N ILE A 594 9.96 34.25 -4.74
CA ILE A 594 10.87 34.58 -3.63
C ILE A 594 10.11 35.09 -2.41
N VAL A 595 9.14 35.99 -2.58
CA VAL A 595 8.28 36.46 -1.48
C VAL A 595 7.48 35.30 -0.87
N GLY A 596 6.95 34.41 -1.72
CA GLY A 596 6.27 33.19 -1.24
C GLY A 596 7.18 32.27 -0.44
N PHE A 597 8.40 32.04 -0.91
CA PHE A 597 9.38 31.19 -0.24
C PHE A 597 9.92 31.82 1.07
N SER A 598 10.01 33.15 1.09
CA SER A 598 10.47 33.97 2.24
C SER A 598 9.43 34.13 3.34
N THR A 599 8.30 33.42 3.28
CA THR A 599 7.22 33.53 4.29
C THR A 599 7.78 33.26 5.70
N PRO A 600 7.75 34.25 6.61
CA PRO A 600 8.54 34.20 7.84
C PRO A 600 7.85 33.52 9.03
N ARG A 601 6.51 33.35 9.04
CA ARG A 601 5.78 33.03 10.28
C ARG A 601 5.04 31.68 10.27
N PRO A 602 5.60 30.63 10.91
CA PRO A 602 4.89 29.37 11.11
C PRO A 602 4.04 29.40 12.41
N ASN A 603 2.84 29.99 12.34
CA ASN A 603 1.95 30.13 13.51
C ASN A 603 1.21 28.83 13.91
N THR A 604 1.17 27.84 13.01
CA THR A 604 0.50 26.55 13.21
C THR A 604 1.49 25.39 13.12
N MET A 605 1.17 24.27 13.77
CA MET A 605 1.96 23.05 13.67
C MET A 605 2.06 22.55 12.22
N HIS A 606 0.98 22.69 11.45
CA HIS A 606 0.97 22.44 10.01
C HIS A 606 1.99 23.28 9.25
N LEU A 607 2.01 24.60 9.47
CA LEU A 607 2.93 25.50 8.78
C LEU A 607 4.37 25.29 9.26
N GLN A 608 4.58 24.94 10.53
CA GLN A 608 5.89 24.55 11.07
C GLN A 608 6.43 23.32 10.34
N ASN A 609 5.63 22.25 10.24
CA ASN A 609 6.04 21.04 9.53
C ASN A 609 6.27 21.27 8.03
N THR A 610 5.55 22.22 7.42
CA THR A 610 5.70 22.52 5.98
C THR A 610 6.93 23.39 5.72
N LEU A 611 7.10 24.49 6.47
CA LEU A 611 8.15 25.49 6.23
C LEU A 611 9.51 25.10 6.80
N LEU A 612 9.54 24.45 7.97
CA LEU A 612 10.79 24.16 8.69
C LEU A 612 11.31 22.74 8.39
N LEU A 613 10.42 21.77 8.22
CA LEU A 613 10.82 20.37 7.98
C LEU A 613 10.73 19.94 6.51
N GLY A 614 9.97 20.68 5.69
CA GLY A 614 9.67 20.34 4.30
C GLY A 614 10.15 21.39 3.30
N GLU A 615 11.22 22.12 3.60
CA GLU A 615 11.67 23.29 2.83
C GLU A 615 11.81 23.04 1.32
N ASP A 616 12.38 21.91 0.92
CA ASP A 616 12.55 21.53 -0.50
C ASP A 616 11.20 21.25 -1.20
N SER A 617 10.29 20.58 -0.48
CA SER A 617 8.93 20.32 -0.95
C SER A 617 8.10 21.60 -0.98
N PHE A 618 8.32 22.52 -0.04
CA PHE A 618 7.63 23.80 0.02
C PHE A 618 7.98 24.69 -1.17
N PHE A 619 9.26 24.78 -1.56
CA PHE A 619 9.64 25.56 -2.74
C PHE A 619 8.99 25.01 -4.01
N SER A 620 8.94 23.68 -4.15
CA SER A 620 8.23 23.03 -5.25
C SER A 620 6.75 23.47 -5.32
N ILE A 621 6.04 23.52 -4.18
CA ILE A 621 4.64 23.98 -4.12
C ILE A 621 4.52 25.44 -4.58
N ILE A 622 5.40 26.32 -4.11
CA ILE A 622 5.39 27.74 -4.48
C ILE A 622 5.63 27.93 -5.97
N LEU A 623 6.58 27.20 -6.56
CA LEU A 623 6.85 27.26 -8.00
C LEU A 623 5.63 26.79 -8.82
N LEU A 624 5.01 25.67 -8.44
CA LEU A 624 3.82 25.17 -9.14
C LEU A 624 2.59 26.06 -8.98
N LYS A 625 2.51 26.80 -7.87
CA LYS A 625 1.45 27.80 -7.65
C LYS A 625 1.68 29.07 -8.46
N THR A 626 2.93 29.53 -8.56
CA THR A 626 3.31 30.77 -9.28
C THR A 626 3.24 30.56 -10.78
N PHE A 627 3.70 29.41 -11.27
CA PHE A 627 3.74 29.09 -12.70
C PHE A 627 2.94 27.82 -13.01
N PRO A 628 1.59 27.89 -13.02
CA PRO A 628 0.74 26.71 -13.20
C PRO A 628 0.85 26.04 -14.57
N GLN A 629 1.47 26.68 -15.57
CA GLN A 629 1.70 26.10 -16.90
C GLN A 629 3.01 25.30 -17.00
N LEU A 630 3.96 25.50 -16.09
CA LEU A 630 5.30 24.91 -16.13
C LEU A 630 5.43 23.69 -15.22
N ARG A 631 6.40 22.82 -15.46
CA ARG A 631 6.50 21.51 -14.80
C ARG A 631 7.82 21.33 -14.07
N LEU A 632 7.82 20.44 -13.08
CA LEU A 632 9.05 19.92 -12.47
C LEU A 632 9.40 18.59 -13.14
N GLY A 633 10.69 18.31 -13.30
CA GLY A 633 11.20 17.14 -14.03
C GLY A 633 12.06 16.22 -13.18
N PHE A 634 12.43 15.10 -13.79
CA PHE A 634 13.39 14.14 -13.26
C PHE A 634 14.29 13.64 -14.39
N GLU A 635 15.60 13.48 -14.12
CA GLU A 635 16.58 12.93 -15.06
C GLU A 635 17.26 11.70 -14.44
N SER A 636 16.85 10.51 -14.90
CA SER A 636 17.35 9.23 -14.36
C SER A 636 18.82 8.96 -14.69
N SER A 637 19.36 9.59 -15.73
CA SER A 637 20.75 9.40 -16.19
C SER A 637 21.78 10.17 -15.37
N ALA A 638 21.35 11.17 -14.60
CA ALA A 638 22.20 12.01 -13.77
C ALA A 638 22.30 11.39 -12.36
N ILE A 639 23.46 10.82 -12.04
CA ILE A 639 23.65 10.02 -10.83
C ILE A 639 24.39 10.81 -9.75
N PHE A 640 23.85 10.76 -8.54
CA PHE A 640 24.39 11.34 -7.31
C PHE A 640 24.50 10.26 -6.24
N TYR A 641 25.42 10.44 -5.30
CA TYR A 641 25.60 9.50 -4.19
C TYR A 641 25.58 10.22 -2.85
N THR A 642 24.77 9.71 -1.93
CA THR A 642 24.60 10.27 -0.58
C THR A 642 24.89 9.21 0.46
N LYS A 643 25.54 9.60 1.56
CA LYS A 643 25.82 8.68 2.68
C LYS A 643 24.59 8.55 3.60
N LEU A 644 24.13 7.32 3.80
CA LEU A 644 23.06 7.00 4.73
C LEU A 644 23.59 6.90 6.16
N THR A 645 22.75 7.30 7.12
CA THR A 645 23.10 7.21 8.54
C THR A 645 23.01 5.75 9.05
N PRO A 646 24.05 5.25 9.75
CA PRO A 646 23.99 3.93 10.38
C PRO A 646 23.35 3.95 11.78
N ILE A 647 23.09 5.13 12.36
CA ILE A 647 22.64 5.29 13.74
C ILE A 647 21.10 5.29 13.79
N PHE A 648 20.50 4.39 14.57
CA PHE A 648 19.05 4.22 14.63
C PHE A 648 18.29 5.46 15.09
N SER A 649 18.78 6.17 16.11
CA SER A 649 18.13 7.40 16.62
C SER A 649 18.11 8.52 15.59
N VAL A 650 19.20 8.68 14.83
CA VAL A 650 19.32 9.66 13.74
C VAL A 650 18.41 9.26 12.58
N PHE A 651 18.39 7.98 12.20
CA PHE A 651 17.48 7.43 11.19
C PHE A 651 16.01 7.73 11.52
N LEU A 652 15.56 7.38 12.73
CA LEU A 652 14.18 7.58 13.17
C LEU A 652 13.81 9.07 13.21
N GLY A 653 14.75 9.93 13.62
CA GLY A 653 14.60 11.38 13.56
C GLY A 653 14.47 11.92 12.14
N GLN A 654 15.38 11.55 11.24
CA GLN A 654 15.38 12.00 9.83
C GLN A 654 14.10 11.57 9.11
N GLN A 655 13.74 10.29 9.18
CA GLN A 655 12.55 9.76 8.51
C GLN A 655 11.24 10.23 9.16
N GLY A 656 11.25 10.43 10.48
CA GLY A 656 10.12 11.03 11.21
C GLY A 656 9.85 12.46 10.77
N ARG A 657 10.89 13.28 10.53
CA ARG A 657 10.77 14.63 9.95
C ARG A 657 10.19 14.58 8.54
N ALA A 658 10.76 13.73 7.68
CA ALA A 658 10.31 13.58 6.30
C ALA A 658 8.83 13.18 6.22
N THR A 659 8.39 12.23 7.05
CA THR A 659 6.99 11.78 7.11
C THR A 659 6.05 12.88 7.61
N SER A 660 6.47 13.64 8.64
CA SER A 660 5.69 14.75 9.19
C SER A 660 5.48 15.87 8.16
N ALA A 661 6.54 16.21 7.43
CA ALA A 661 6.53 17.22 6.37
C ALA A 661 5.74 16.76 5.15
N ALA A 662 5.85 15.48 4.76
CA ALA A 662 5.20 14.93 3.58
C ALA A 662 3.68 15.09 3.64
N PHE A 663 3.03 14.71 4.75
CA PHE A 663 1.58 14.84 4.89
C PHE A 663 1.10 16.28 4.65
N HIS A 664 1.73 17.25 5.32
CA HIS A 664 1.33 18.65 5.24
C HIS A 664 1.67 19.28 3.89
N SER A 665 2.78 18.88 3.27
CA SER A 665 3.14 19.31 1.92
C SER A 665 2.16 18.80 0.87
N HIS A 666 1.73 17.54 0.95
CA HIS A 666 0.69 17.00 0.05
C HIS A 666 -0.66 17.67 0.29
N PHE A 667 -0.97 18.03 1.53
CA PHE A 667 -2.20 18.76 1.84
C PHE A 667 -2.21 20.18 1.25
N GLU A 668 -1.09 20.90 1.26
CA GLU A 668 -0.99 22.20 0.56
C GLU A 668 -0.96 22.02 -0.96
N LEU A 669 -0.30 20.99 -1.49
CA LEU A 669 -0.31 20.70 -2.91
C LEU A 669 -1.72 20.35 -3.42
N ALA A 670 -2.54 19.65 -2.62
CA ALA A 670 -3.92 19.33 -2.98
C ALA A 670 -4.79 20.58 -3.21
N ARG A 671 -4.39 21.74 -2.67
CA ARG A 671 -5.05 23.02 -2.91
C ARG A 671 -4.61 23.71 -4.20
N VAL A 672 -3.49 23.28 -4.81
CA VAL A 672 -3.02 23.81 -6.08
C VAL A 672 -3.79 23.14 -7.22
N HIS A 673 -4.69 23.90 -7.85
CA HIS A 673 -5.57 23.39 -8.90
C HIS A 673 -4.86 23.46 -10.25
N ARG A 674 -4.47 22.29 -10.80
CA ARG A 674 -3.78 22.17 -12.11
C ARG A 674 -4.48 21.22 -13.09
N GLY A 675 -5.66 20.72 -12.71
CA GLY A 675 -6.46 19.75 -13.47
C GLY A 675 -6.92 18.57 -12.61
N LEU A 676 -7.93 17.84 -13.10
CA LEU A 676 -8.57 16.74 -12.38
C LEU A 676 -7.58 15.62 -12.03
N ILE A 677 -6.73 15.20 -12.99
CA ILE A 677 -5.78 14.09 -12.80
C ILE A 677 -4.79 14.41 -11.67
N HIS A 678 -4.21 15.61 -11.68
CA HIS A 678 -3.28 16.05 -10.62
C HIS A 678 -3.95 16.05 -9.24
N GLN A 679 -5.20 16.52 -9.16
CA GLN A 679 -5.97 16.54 -7.92
C GLN A 679 -6.28 15.13 -7.41
N VAL A 680 -6.71 14.23 -8.30
CA VAL A 680 -6.98 12.83 -7.96
C VAL A 680 -5.70 12.15 -7.48
N VAL A 681 -4.58 12.28 -8.20
CA VAL A 681 -3.29 11.69 -7.81
C VAL A 681 -2.81 12.22 -6.45
N THR A 682 -2.93 13.54 -6.22
CA THR A 682 -2.54 14.15 -4.95
C THR A 682 -3.46 13.73 -3.81
N GLY A 683 -4.77 13.61 -4.06
CA GLY A 683 -5.76 13.11 -3.10
C GLY A 683 -5.53 11.65 -2.72
N VAL A 684 -5.27 10.78 -3.69
CA VAL A 684 -4.92 9.36 -3.44
C VAL A 684 -3.65 9.26 -2.60
N LYS A 685 -2.63 10.09 -2.88
CA LYS A 685 -1.41 10.13 -2.06
C LYS A 685 -1.70 10.57 -0.63
N LEU A 686 -2.49 11.63 -0.44
CA LEU A 686 -2.85 12.09 0.90
C LEU A 686 -3.61 11.00 1.68
N LEU A 687 -4.57 10.32 1.03
CA LEU A 687 -5.31 9.20 1.61
C LEU A 687 -4.37 8.02 1.94
N SER A 688 -3.43 7.72 1.05
CA SER A 688 -2.44 6.66 1.25
C SER A 688 -1.62 6.86 2.53
N HIS A 689 -1.19 8.09 2.83
CA HIS A 689 -0.46 8.38 4.09
C HIS A 689 -1.30 8.08 5.35
N MET A 690 -2.64 8.19 5.27
CA MET A 690 -3.54 7.89 6.39
C MET A 690 -3.85 6.38 6.51
N VAL A 691 -4.00 5.69 5.37
CA VAL A 691 -4.40 4.27 5.29
C VAL A 691 -3.21 3.32 5.51
N MET A 692 -1.98 3.73 5.13
CA MET A 692 -0.79 2.87 5.09
C MET A 692 -0.55 2.03 6.34
N PRO A 693 -0.70 2.55 7.58
CA PRO A 693 -0.38 1.78 8.78
C PRO A 693 -1.33 0.60 9.00
N VAL A 694 -2.63 0.78 8.75
CA VAL A 694 -3.62 -0.31 8.86
C VAL A 694 -3.59 -1.24 7.66
N PHE A 695 -3.33 -0.69 6.47
CA PHE A 695 -3.10 -1.51 5.28
C PHE A 695 -1.97 -2.52 5.48
N LEU A 696 -0.85 -2.10 6.09
CA LEU A 696 0.28 -2.99 6.36
C LEU A 696 -0.09 -4.10 7.36
N LEU A 697 -0.72 -3.74 8.48
CA LEU A 697 -1.14 -4.74 9.49
C LEU A 697 -2.08 -5.77 8.88
N TYR A 698 -3.01 -5.30 8.04
CA TYR A 698 -3.97 -6.15 7.38
C TYR A 698 -3.34 -7.01 6.27
N LEU A 699 -2.34 -6.50 5.55
CA LEU A 699 -1.54 -7.27 4.60
C LEU A 699 -0.85 -8.47 5.29
N TYR A 700 -0.19 -8.24 6.43
CA TYR A 700 0.42 -9.34 7.19
C TYR A 700 -0.63 -10.32 7.75
N TYR A 701 -1.76 -9.81 8.24
CA TYR A 701 -2.87 -10.64 8.70
C TYR A 701 -3.35 -11.61 7.62
N VAL A 702 -3.57 -11.12 6.40
CA VAL A 702 -4.00 -11.94 5.25
C VAL A 702 -2.93 -12.95 4.84
N VAL A 703 -1.66 -12.57 4.80
CA VAL A 703 -0.56 -13.51 4.48
C VAL A 703 -0.51 -14.63 5.53
N ILE A 704 -0.58 -14.31 6.82
CA ILE A 704 -0.57 -15.32 7.90
C ILE A 704 -1.80 -16.24 7.78
N ARG A 705 -3.01 -15.67 7.60
CA ARG A 705 -4.25 -16.45 7.42
C ARG A 705 -4.21 -17.35 6.19
N SER A 706 -3.66 -16.87 5.08
CA SER A 706 -3.56 -17.64 3.83
C SER A 706 -2.72 -18.91 3.95
N VAL A 707 -1.80 -18.95 4.93
CA VAL A 707 -0.97 -20.12 5.22
C VAL A 707 -1.54 -20.95 6.38
N ALA A 708 -2.20 -20.31 7.34
CA ALA A 708 -2.69 -20.95 8.56
C ALA A 708 -4.09 -21.58 8.45
N THR A 709 -4.87 -21.23 7.43
CA THR A 709 -6.26 -21.67 7.26
C THR A 709 -6.57 -22.08 5.82
N ASP A 710 -7.42 -23.09 5.63
CA ASP A 710 -7.87 -23.57 4.31
C ASP A 710 -9.02 -22.72 3.72
N GLU A 711 -9.09 -21.43 4.08
CA GLU A 711 -10.11 -20.53 3.58
C GLU A 711 -9.74 -20.01 2.18
N LEU A 712 -10.56 -20.36 1.17
CA LEU A 712 -10.32 -20.04 -0.24
C LEU A 712 -10.15 -18.54 -0.50
N SER A 713 -10.85 -17.67 0.23
CA SER A 713 -10.80 -16.20 0.09
C SER A 713 -9.40 -15.64 0.37
N TYR A 714 -8.80 -16.03 1.49
CA TYR A 714 -7.45 -15.62 1.89
C TYR A 714 -6.38 -16.30 1.04
N LEU A 715 -6.59 -17.57 0.68
CA LEU A 715 -5.68 -18.31 -0.19
C LEU A 715 -5.53 -17.64 -1.57
N VAL A 716 -6.64 -17.25 -2.21
CA VAL A 716 -6.61 -16.57 -3.52
C VAL A 716 -5.87 -15.25 -3.44
N VAL A 717 -6.14 -14.43 -2.42
CA VAL A 717 -5.47 -13.15 -2.23
C VAL A 717 -3.97 -13.35 -1.98
N GLY A 718 -3.61 -14.25 -1.06
CA GLY A 718 -2.21 -14.60 -0.78
C GLY A 718 -1.46 -15.11 -2.02
N ALA A 719 -2.08 -16.00 -2.78
CA ALA A 719 -1.53 -16.52 -4.03
C ALA A 719 -1.31 -15.40 -5.07
N THR A 720 -2.29 -14.49 -5.22
CA THR A 720 -2.14 -13.37 -6.17
C THR A 720 -1.03 -12.41 -5.78
N LEU A 721 -0.85 -12.11 -4.49
CA LEU A 721 0.25 -11.30 -3.98
C LEU A 721 1.61 -11.96 -4.25
N LEU A 722 1.72 -13.27 -4.04
CA LEU A 722 2.93 -14.04 -4.33
C LEU A 722 3.25 -14.04 -5.83
N CYS A 723 2.24 -14.24 -6.69
CA CYS A 723 2.40 -14.16 -8.15
C CYS A 723 2.87 -12.78 -8.60
N MET A 724 2.30 -11.70 -8.06
CA MET A 724 2.72 -10.32 -8.38
C MET A 724 4.14 -10.06 -7.91
N LEU A 725 4.50 -10.48 -6.70
CA LEU A 725 5.88 -10.37 -6.21
C LEU A 725 6.85 -11.15 -7.09
N GLY A 726 6.52 -12.39 -7.44
CA GLY A 726 7.30 -13.23 -8.36
C GLY A 726 7.48 -12.58 -9.72
N PHE A 727 6.44 -11.94 -10.26
CA PHE A 727 6.50 -11.21 -11.52
C PHE A 727 7.43 -9.99 -11.44
N ASN A 728 7.39 -9.22 -10.35
CA ASN A 728 8.34 -8.11 -10.12
C ASN A 728 9.79 -8.63 -10.03
N VAL A 729 10.02 -9.75 -9.33
CA VAL A 729 11.33 -10.39 -9.24
C VAL A 729 11.82 -10.84 -10.62
N MET A 730 10.95 -11.48 -11.40
CA MET A 730 11.25 -11.92 -12.77
C MET A 730 11.65 -10.73 -13.66
N ILE A 731 10.89 -9.63 -13.61
CA ILE A 731 11.19 -8.41 -14.35
C ILE A 731 12.58 -7.86 -14.01
N LEU A 732 12.91 -7.76 -12.71
CA LEU A 732 14.21 -7.29 -12.25
C LEU A 732 15.34 -8.24 -12.66
N ALA A 733 15.09 -9.55 -12.64
CA ALA A 733 16.05 -10.57 -13.07
C ALA A 733 16.34 -10.49 -14.58
N VAL A 734 15.33 -10.28 -15.43
CA VAL A 734 15.50 -10.10 -16.89
C VAL A 734 16.41 -8.89 -17.21
N ARG A 735 16.39 -7.85 -16.37
CA ARG A 735 17.27 -6.68 -16.50
C ARG A 735 18.68 -6.89 -15.94
N GLY A 736 18.99 -8.08 -15.41
CA GLY A 736 20.27 -8.37 -14.75
C GLY A 736 20.44 -7.64 -13.41
N MET A 737 19.37 -7.07 -12.85
CA MET A 737 19.40 -6.29 -11.61
C MET A 737 19.19 -7.18 -10.38
N PHE A 738 19.97 -8.24 -10.25
CA PHE A 738 19.82 -9.23 -9.17
C PHE A 738 19.98 -8.62 -7.76
N SER A 739 20.84 -7.60 -7.61
CA SER A 739 20.96 -6.88 -6.33
C SER A 739 19.63 -6.23 -5.93
N SER A 740 18.86 -5.69 -6.88
CA SER A 740 17.56 -5.07 -6.61
C SER A 740 16.51 -6.07 -6.13
N VAL A 741 16.59 -7.33 -6.55
CA VAL A 741 15.72 -8.41 -6.04
C VAL A 741 15.94 -8.63 -4.56
N PHE A 742 17.21 -8.71 -4.13
CA PHE A 742 17.55 -8.84 -2.72
C PHE A 742 16.97 -7.68 -1.89
N TRP A 743 17.15 -6.44 -2.37
CA TRP A 743 16.62 -5.25 -1.68
C TRP A 743 15.09 -5.22 -1.61
N LEU A 744 14.39 -5.69 -2.64
CA LEU A 744 12.92 -5.79 -2.65
C LEU A 744 12.43 -6.79 -1.59
N VAL A 745 13.02 -7.99 -1.54
CA VAL A 745 12.64 -9.02 -0.56
C VAL A 745 12.97 -8.57 0.85
N PHE A 746 14.16 -8.00 1.06
CA PHE A 746 14.56 -7.43 2.34
C PHE A 746 13.61 -6.31 2.80
N ALA A 747 13.14 -5.48 1.86
CA ALA A 747 12.20 -4.42 2.16
C ALA A 747 10.85 -4.93 2.65
N LEU A 748 10.31 -5.94 1.95
CA LEU A 748 9.02 -6.56 2.30
C LEU A 748 9.05 -7.18 3.70
N LEU A 749 10.15 -7.82 4.06
CA LEU A 749 10.29 -8.51 5.35
C LEU A 749 10.62 -7.55 6.50
N PHE A 750 11.56 -6.62 6.30
CA PHE A 750 12.14 -5.84 7.39
C PHE A 750 11.90 -4.34 7.29
N SER A 751 11.86 -3.75 6.09
CA SER A 751 11.78 -2.28 5.96
C SER A 751 10.35 -1.74 6.09
N LEU A 752 9.35 -2.45 5.52
CA LEU A 752 7.95 -2.01 5.55
C LEU A 752 7.40 -1.78 6.97
N PRO A 753 7.63 -2.66 7.97
CA PRO A 753 7.20 -2.41 9.35
C PRO A 753 7.72 -1.07 9.91
N PHE A 754 8.96 -0.71 9.58
CA PHE A 754 9.53 0.56 10.04
C PHE A 754 8.90 1.76 9.34
N TYR A 755 8.84 1.75 8.01
CA TYR A 755 8.39 2.90 7.22
C TYR A 755 6.87 3.10 7.23
N CYS A 756 6.09 2.02 7.27
CA CYS A 756 4.64 2.08 7.18
C CYS A 756 3.96 2.12 8.56
N PHE A 757 4.63 1.71 9.65
CA PHE A 757 4.02 1.67 10.99
C PHE A 757 4.84 2.42 12.06
N ILE A 758 6.08 2.02 12.31
CA ILE A 758 6.89 2.59 13.42
C ILE A 758 7.18 4.08 13.22
N ILE A 759 7.67 4.47 12.03
CA ILE A 759 8.03 5.87 11.72
C ILE A 759 6.79 6.79 11.75
N PRO A 760 5.63 6.44 11.12
CA PRO A 760 4.42 7.24 11.22
C PRO A 760 3.93 7.44 12.67
N LEU A 761 3.94 6.38 13.49
CA LEU A 761 3.57 6.49 14.90
C LEU A 761 4.56 7.36 15.69
N TYR A 762 5.86 7.17 15.46
CA TYR A 762 6.90 8.00 16.06
C TYR A 762 6.74 9.47 15.68
N SER A 763 6.49 9.75 14.39
CA SER A 763 6.23 11.07 13.84
C SER A 763 5.00 11.72 14.48
N LEU A 764 3.88 10.99 14.61
CA LEU A 764 2.67 11.49 15.27
C LEU A 764 2.90 11.80 16.75
N TRP A 765 3.65 10.95 17.46
CA TRP A 765 3.93 11.14 18.87
C TRP A 765 4.81 12.36 19.13
N HIS A 766 5.90 12.51 18.37
CA HIS A 766 6.92 13.55 18.57
C HIS A 766 6.67 14.85 17.81
N ARG A 767 5.53 14.96 17.12
CA ARG A 767 5.19 16.09 16.25
C ARG A 767 5.05 17.45 16.95
N ASP A 768 4.86 17.46 18.27
CA ASP A 768 4.74 18.68 19.10
C ASP A 768 6.09 19.17 19.63
N ASP A 769 7.14 18.34 19.57
CA ASP A 769 8.47 18.80 19.96
C ASP A 769 8.92 19.76 18.86
N ARG A 770 8.86 21.08 19.15
CA ARG A 770 9.46 22.18 18.36
C ARG A 770 10.99 22.07 18.25
N ARG A 771 11.52 20.87 18.42
CA ARG A 771 12.93 20.55 18.53
C ARG A 771 13.34 19.73 17.31
N TRP A 772 14.27 20.28 16.56
CA TRP A 772 15.11 19.63 15.59
C TRP A 772 15.89 18.48 16.24
N VAL A 773 15.85 17.30 15.63
CA VAL A 773 16.78 16.22 15.94
C VAL A 773 18.05 16.49 15.15
N ASP A 774 19.13 16.82 15.85
CA ASP A 774 20.41 17.00 15.18
C ASP A 774 20.89 15.64 14.65
N THR A 775 21.30 15.64 13.38
CA THR A 775 21.95 14.49 12.74
C THR A 775 23.32 14.20 13.33
N ILE A 776 23.85 15.16 14.08
CA ILE A 776 25.16 15.18 14.69
C ILE A 776 24.96 15.44 16.19
N PRO A 777 25.37 14.52 17.09
CA PRO A 777 25.09 14.65 18.52
C PRO A 777 25.85 15.85 19.11
N THR A 778 25.19 17.00 19.27
CA THR A 778 25.76 18.12 20.03
C THR A 778 26.11 17.63 21.43
N GLY A 779 27.27 18.00 22.00
CA GLY A 779 27.75 17.54 23.32
C GLY A 779 26.85 17.87 24.53
N ALA A 780 25.62 18.32 24.31
CA ALA A 780 24.58 18.44 25.34
C ALA A 780 23.91 17.07 25.59
N LYS A 781 23.45 16.84 26.83
CA LYS A 781 22.66 15.65 27.23
C LYS A 781 21.34 15.46 26.44
N SER A 782 20.95 16.40 25.58
CA SER A 782 19.74 16.38 24.77
C SER A 782 20.09 16.44 23.28
N ILE A 783 19.65 15.42 22.52
CA ILE A 783 19.80 15.29 21.05
C ILE A 783 18.85 16.25 20.28
N ARG A 784 18.12 17.13 21.00
CA ARG A 784 16.99 17.92 20.49
C ARG A 784 17.22 19.41 20.73
N ARG A 785 17.31 20.24 19.68
CA ARG A 785 17.46 21.72 19.72
C ARG A 785 16.30 22.43 19.00
N LYS A 786 15.93 23.68 19.33
CA LYS A 786 14.97 24.44 18.51
C LYS A 786 15.54 24.70 17.10
N HIS A 787 14.67 24.80 16.09
CA HIS A 787 15.11 25.21 14.74
C HIS A 787 15.73 26.62 14.79
N GLY A 788 16.81 26.89 14.04
CA GLY A 788 17.58 28.14 14.15
C GLY A 788 16.82 29.42 13.79
N ILE A 789 15.69 29.28 13.10
CA ILE A 789 14.73 30.37 12.78
C ILE A 789 14.00 30.86 14.03
N LEU A 790 13.68 29.95 14.95
CA LEU A 790 12.87 30.26 16.13
C LEU A 790 13.71 31.02 17.16
N ASP A 791 13.09 32.00 17.81
CA ASP A 791 13.72 32.70 18.93
C ASP A 791 13.84 31.76 20.15
N ASP A 792 14.97 31.84 20.84
CA ASP A 792 15.20 31.04 22.04
C ASP A 792 14.37 31.55 23.22
N THR A 793 13.93 32.82 23.15
CA THR A 793 13.15 33.52 24.18
C THR A 793 11.65 33.20 24.19
N SER A 794 11.12 32.48 23.19
CA SER A 794 9.68 32.14 23.06
C SER A 794 9.28 30.78 23.65
#